data_AF-A0A7J6EPX9-F1
#
_entry.id   AF-A0A7J6EPX9-F1
#
_cell.length_a   1.000
_cell.length_b   1.000
_cell.length_c   1.000
_cell.angle_alpha   90.00
_cell.angle_beta   90.00
_cell.angle_gamma   90.00
#
_symmetry.space_group_name_H-M   'P 1'
#
loop_
_entity.id
_entity.type
_entity.pdbx_description
1 polymer ?
#
loop_
_entity_poly.entity_id
_entity_poly.type
_entity_poly.pdbx_seq_one_letter_code
_entity_poly.pdbx_strand_id
1 'polypeptide(L)'
;MAAKSLRLSTTTASPSSSSSSLTNFTFNASQRRPATILSPQGFLGLRPRPSSSLTSSSLSHFFGNGRLSSKAVKLTGSTQQSRRRNLSVFAMAADASAEKRAVPLKDYRNIGIMAHIDAGKTTTTERVLFYTGRNYKIGEVHEGTATMDWMEQEQERGITITSAATTTFWNKHRINIIDTPGHVDFTLEVERALRVLDGAICLFDSVAGVEPQSETVWRQADKYGVPRICFVNKMDRMGANFFRTRDMIVTNLGAKPLVIQLPVGAEDKFKGVVDLVRMKAIIWSGEELGAKFEYTDIPEDLQELAQEYRSQMIENIVELDDSAMESYLEGEEPDEETIKKLIRKGTIGGSFVPVLCGSAFKNKGVQPLLDAVVDYLPSPLDVPPMKGTDPDNPEIIIERSANDDEPFSGLAFKIMTDPFVGTLTFVRIYAGKLSAGSYVMNANKGKKERIGRLLEMHANSREDVKVALAGDIVALAGLKDTITGETLCDPDNPIVLERMDFPDPVIKVAIEPKTKADIDKMATGLIKLAQEDPSFHFSRDEEINQTVIEGMGELHLEIIVDRLKREFKVEANVGAPQVNYRESISKVAEVKYIHKKQSGGQGQFADITVRFEPMEAGSGYEFKSEIKGGAVPKEYIPGVMKGLEECMNNGVLAGFPVVDVRAALVDGSYHDVDSSVLAFQLAARGAFREGMRKAGPKMLEPIMKVEVVTPEEHLGDVIGDLNSRRGQINSFGDKPGGLKVVDALVPLAEMFQYVSTLRGMTKGRASYTMQLAKFDVVPQHIQNELAAAKEQEELSCQIQTREQKIVSSKCFKFMSFLILAKEIWLYEIMFEENQYKLRSQISTTSLVNLINTSVTKEFPTAFGKQTLLIICKIKLNTLLCILQTLGKGTKFSVASSSVTICLPIHKDIGVDPTLGSLGFLLKDSV
;
A
#
# COMPACT_ATOMS: atom_id res chain seq x y z
N MET A 1 1.42 63.89 13.58
CA MET A 1 2.04 65.18 13.22
C MET A 1 2.67 65.07 11.83
N ALA A 2 2.78 66.18 11.08
CA ALA A 2 3.59 66.35 9.85
C ALA A 2 3.39 65.31 8.69
N ALA A 3 2.85 65.68 7.51
CA ALA A 3 3.53 66.40 6.41
C ALA A 3 4.63 65.57 5.72
N LYS A 4 4.87 65.57 4.39
CA LYS A 4 4.38 66.29 3.18
C LYS A 4 4.89 65.49 1.93
N SER A 5 4.51 65.71 0.66
CA SER A 5 3.27 66.13 -0.04
C SER A 5 3.58 66.39 -1.54
N LEU A 6 2.64 66.16 -2.48
CA LEU A 6 2.69 66.64 -3.90
C LEU A 6 3.78 65.94 -4.78
N ARG A 7 3.79 65.89 -6.13
CA ARG A 7 2.91 66.29 -7.27
C ARG A 7 3.36 65.48 -8.54
N LEU A 8 2.86 65.58 -9.79
CA LEU A 8 1.96 66.55 -10.44
C LEU A 8 0.93 65.93 -11.43
N SER A 9 1.25 65.82 -12.73
CA SER A 9 0.40 65.41 -13.87
C SER A 9 1.31 65.11 -15.10
N THR A 10 0.90 64.82 -16.36
CA THR A 10 -0.28 65.24 -17.17
C THR A 10 -0.39 64.42 -18.47
N THR A 11 -1.62 64.26 -19.04
CA THR A 11 -1.97 63.98 -20.48
C THR A 11 -1.25 62.83 -21.22
N THR A 12 -1.93 61.83 -21.80
CA THR A 12 -3.02 61.85 -22.83
C THR A 12 -3.88 60.56 -22.76
N ALA A 13 -5.03 60.36 -23.44
CA ALA A 13 -6.04 61.21 -24.10
C ALA A 13 -7.39 60.42 -24.25
N SER A 14 -8.06 60.43 -25.42
CA SER A 14 -9.38 59.84 -25.73
C SER A 14 -9.56 59.78 -27.28
N PRO A 15 -10.73 59.47 -27.91
CA PRO A 15 -12.05 59.03 -27.40
C PRO A 15 -12.76 57.91 -28.21
N SER A 16 -13.91 57.39 -27.71
CA SER A 16 -15.15 57.20 -28.50
C SER A 16 -16.33 56.63 -27.66
N SER A 17 -17.42 57.42 -27.59
CA SER A 17 -18.86 57.07 -27.74
C SER A 17 -19.37 55.63 -27.48
N SER A 18 -20.57 55.39 -26.90
CA SER A 18 -21.75 56.29 -26.76
C SER A 18 -22.80 55.84 -25.71
N SER A 19 -23.32 56.83 -24.94
CA SER A 19 -24.73 57.07 -24.50
C SER A 19 -25.77 55.93 -24.61
N SER A 20 -26.37 55.45 -23.50
CA SER A 20 -27.65 55.91 -22.86
C SER A 20 -28.94 55.51 -23.62
N SER A 21 -30.12 55.29 -23.02
CA SER A 21 -30.73 55.77 -21.74
C SER A 21 -31.76 54.73 -21.21
N LEU A 22 -32.11 54.62 -19.91
CA LEU A 22 -33.20 55.34 -19.19
C LEU A 22 -34.55 55.39 -19.95
N THR A 23 -35.77 55.13 -19.43
CA THR A 23 -36.35 54.81 -18.07
C THR A 23 -37.83 54.32 -18.30
N ASN A 24 -38.79 54.06 -17.39
CA ASN A 24 -39.01 54.28 -15.93
C ASN A 24 -40.16 53.38 -15.35
N PHE A 25 -40.18 53.13 -14.02
CA PHE A 25 -41.32 53.14 -13.03
C PHE A 25 -42.68 52.40 -13.34
N THR A 26 -43.47 51.79 -12.42
CA THR A 26 -43.45 51.68 -10.92
C THR A 26 -44.39 50.58 -10.33
N PHE A 27 -44.15 50.20 -9.06
CA PHE A 27 -45.09 49.78 -7.98
C PHE A 27 -46.06 48.57 -8.12
N ASN A 28 -45.83 47.49 -7.32
CA ASN A 28 -46.36 47.27 -5.94
C ASN A 28 -46.77 45.81 -5.58
N ALA A 29 -46.50 45.43 -4.32
CA ALA A 29 -47.13 44.42 -3.47
C ALA A 29 -47.65 43.06 -4.02
N SER A 30 -47.10 41.94 -3.52
CA SER A 30 -47.72 41.19 -2.39
C SER A 30 -46.96 39.90 -2.00
N GLN A 31 -47.25 39.37 -0.81
CA GLN A 31 -46.72 38.11 -0.29
C GLN A 31 -47.44 36.89 -0.88
N ARG A 32 -46.77 35.71 -0.94
CA ARG A 32 -47.40 34.43 -0.54
C ARG A 32 -46.41 33.26 -0.35
N ARG A 33 -46.80 32.33 0.53
CA ARG A 33 -46.22 30.99 0.74
C ARG A 33 -46.95 29.96 -0.18
N PRO A 34 -46.48 28.71 -0.30
CA PRO A 34 -46.87 27.81 -1.40
C PRO A 34 -48.29 27.25 -1.29
N ALA A 35 -48.79 26.70 -2.40
CA ALA A 35 -50.06 25.98 -2.49
C ALA A 35 -49.90 24.66 -3.26
N THR A 36 -50.62 23.65 -2.80
CA THR A 36 -50.71 22.30 -3.41
C THR A 36 -52.06 22.17 -4.14
N ILE A 37 -52.25 21.06 -4.89
CA ILE A 37 -53.53 20.43 -5.29
C ILE A 37 -54.06 20.69 -6.73
N LEU A 38 -54.45 19.56 -7.35
CA LEU A 38 -55.38 19.31 -8.49
C LEU A 38 -54.87 19.25 -9.95
N SER A 39 -55.68 18.56 -10.76
CA SER A 39 -55.38 17.87 -12.03
C SER A 39 -56.15 18.42 -13.24
N PRO A 40 -56.00 17.80 -14.43
CA PRO A 40 -57.21 17.25 -15.05
C PRO A 40 -57.07 15.89 -15.79
N GLN A 41 -58.15 15.09 -15.67
CA GLN A 41 -58.90 14.25 -16.66
C GLN A 41 -58.24 13.80 -18.01
N GLY A 42 -58.55 12.63 -18.59
CA GLY A 42 -59.54 11.58 -18.24
C GLY A 42 -59.74 10.51 -19.36
N PHE A 43 -60.80 9.67 -19.26
CA PHE A 43 -61.13 8.45 -20.05
C PHE A 43 -60.19 7.24 -19.79
N LEU A 44 -60.58 5.96 -19.68
CA LEU A 44 -61.83 5.16 -19.55
C LEU A 44 -61.42 3.77 -18.95
N GLY A 45 -62.24 2.89 -18.34
CA GLY A 45 -63.66 2.91 -17.93
C GLY A 45 -64.14 1.53 -17.43
N LEU A 46 -65.33 1.49 -16.77
CA LEU A 46 -66.12 0.29 -16.35
C LEU A 46 -65.61 -0.68 -15.24
N ARG A 47 -66.60 -1.29 -14.56
CA ARG A 47 -66.65 -2.24 -13.41
C ARG A 47 -68.05 -2.93 -13.47
N PRO A 48 -68.48 -3.89 -12.59
CA PRO A 48 -67.79 -5.04 -11.97
C PRO A 48 -68.66 -6.36 -11.83
N ARG A 49 -68.02 -7.55 -11.73
CA ARG A 49 -68.56 -8.81 -11.08
C ARG A 49 -69.85 -9.46 -11.70
N PRO A 50 -70.40 -10.59 -11.19
CA PRO A 50 -69.79 -11.92 -10.91
C PRO A 50 -70.61 -13.15 -11.42
N SER A 51 -70.01 -14.36 -11.48
CA SER A 51 -70.67 -15.69 -11.60
C SER A 51 -69.59 -16.81 -11.50
N SER A 52 -69.84 -18.10 -11.25
CA SER A 52 -70.97 -18.90 -10.67
C SER A 52 -70.44 -20.27 -10.19
N SER A 53 -71.25 -21.11 -9.54
CA SER A 53 -70.89 -22.43 -8.98
C SER A 53 -71.43 -23.64 -9.79
N LEU A 54 -70.86 -24.84 -9.57
CA LEU A 54 -71.34 -26.25 -9.79
C LEU A 54 -70.09 -27.18 -9.72
N THR A 55 -69.90 -28.12 -8.75
CA THR A 55 -70.35 -29.54 -8.67
C THR A 55 -70.05 -30.39 -9.92
N SER A 56 -69.55 -31.63 -9.87
CA SER A 56 -69.01 -32.55 -8.81
C SER A 56 -68.09 -33.57 -9.55
N SER A 57 -67.69 -34.80 -9.16
CA SER A 57 -67.78 -35.83 -8.08
C SER A 57 -66.81 -36.97 -8.53
N SER A 58 -66.27 -37.95 -7.79
CA SER A 58 -66.13 -38.42 -6.39
C SER A 58 -65.40 -39.80 -6.43
N LEU A 59 -65.14 -40.47 -5.29
CA LEU A 59 -64.50 -41.81 -5.06
C LEU A 59 -62.97 -41.81 -4.80
N SER A 60 -62.43 -42.56 -3.81
CA SER A 60 -63.04 -43.29 -2.67
C SER A 60 -62.01 -43.67 -1.58
N HIS A 61 -62.42 -43.61 -0.30
CA HIS A 61 -62.09 -44.49 0.86
C HIS A 61 -60.73 -45.25 0.96
N PHE A 62 -60.07 -45.43 2.13
CA PHE A 62 -60.60 -45.93 3.41
C PHE A 62 -59.55 -45.81 4.58
N PHE A 63 -59.95 -45.37 5.79
CA PHE A 63 -59.35 -45.54 7.16
C PHE A 63 -57.84 -45.27 7.45
N GLY A 64 -57.43 -44.76 8.63
CA GLY A 64 -58.23 -44.26 9.77
C GLY A 64 -57.42 -43.81 11.03
N ASN A 65 -58.10 -43.01 11.86
CA ASN A 65 -57.87 -42.50 13.25
C ASN A 65 -56.68 -42.99 14.14
N GLY A 66 -56.21 -42.18 15.12
CA GLY A 66 -56.74 -40.88 15.57
C GLY A 66 -56.09 -40.25 16.83
N ARG A 67 -56.82 -39.32 17.48
CA ARG A 67 -56.42 -38.49 18.65
C ARG A 67 -56.71 -39.17 20.02
N LEU A 68 -56.35 -38.48 21.11
CA LEU A 68 -56.62 -38.70 22.56
C LEU A 68 -55.45 -39.35 23.34
N SER A 69 -55.18 -39.08 24.62
CA SER A 69 -55.56 -37.94 25.50
C SER A 69 -54.61 -37.90 26.73
N SER A 70 -54.85 -36.94 27.63
CA SER A 70 -54.12 -36.71 28.90
C SER A 70 -54.04 -37.90 29.86
N LYS A 71 -52.90 -38.05 30.54
CA LYS A 71 -52.73 -37.86 32.01
C LYS A 71 -51.31 -38.19 32.50
N ALA A 72 -50.93 -37.62 33.64
CA ALA A 72 -49.69 -37.95 34.35
C ALA A 72 -49.96 -38.95 35.49
N VAL A 73 -49.01 -39.87 35.72
CA VAL A 73 -48.86 -40.67 36.96
C VAL A 73 -47.36 -40.75 37.29
N LYS A 74 -47.03 -40.91 38.58
CA LYS A 74 -45.68 -40.89 39.17
C LYS A 74 -45.40 -42.24 39.87
N LEU A 75 -44.12 -42.51 40.19
CA LEU A 75 -43.62 -43.57 41.13
C LEU A 75 -43.73 -45.03 40.59
N THR A 76 -42.93 -46.05 41.00
CA THR A 76 -41.61 -46.19 41.70
C THR A 76 -41.10 -47.64 41.57
N GLY A 77 -39.79 -47.86 41.74
CA GLY A 77 -39.16 -49.19 41.98
C GLY A 77 -38.56 -49.83 40.72
N SER A 78 -37.25 -50.13 40.63
CA SER A 78 -36.52 -51.26 41.23
C SER A 78 -37.01 -52.63 40.71
N THR A 79 -36.20 -53.48 40.09
CA THR A 79 -34.82 -53.85 40.52
C THR A 79 -33.86 -54.17 39.34
N GLN A 80 -32.57 -54.16 39.68
CA GLN A 80 -31.35 -54.56 38.94
C GLN A 80 -31.46 -55.93 38.19
N GLN A 81 -30.59 -56.33 37.24
CA GLN A 81 -29.25 -55.85 36.84
C GLN A 81 -28.84 -56.41 35.44
N SER A 82 -28.17 -55.63 34.56
CA SER A 82 -27.04 -56.13 33.74
C SER A 82 -26.26 -55.01 33.01
N ARG A 83 -24.94 -55.19 32.94
CA ARG A 83 -23.89 -54.26 32.51
C ARG A 83 -24.07 -53.58 31.13
N ARG A 84 -23.94 -52.24 31.11
CA ARG A 84 -23.13 -51.51 30.12
C ARG A 84 -22.08 -50.65 30.84
N ARG A 85 -20.96 -50.34 30.18
CA ARG A 85 -19.85 -49.59 30.78
C ARG A 85 -20.10 -48.08 30.71
N ASN A 86 -19.81 -47.37 31.80
CA ASN A 86 -19.85 -45.91 31.85
C ASN A 86 -18.57 -45.31 31.25
N LEU A 87 -18.73 -44.16 30.59
CA LEU A 87 -17.71 -43.12 30.49
C LEU A 87 -18.31 -41.88 31.18
N SER A 88 -17.67 -41.42 32.26
CA SER A 88 -18.03 -40.16 32.94
C SER A 88 -17.79 -38.97 32.00
N VAL A 89 -18.67 -37.97 31.89
CA VAL A 89 -19.25 -37.16 32.98
C VAL A 89 -18.17 -36.54 33.86
N PHE A 90 -17.18 -35.90 33.21
CA PHE A 90 -16.21 -34.97 33.83
C PHE A 90 -15.78 -33.91 32.79
N ALA A 91 -16.74 -33.07 32.37
CA ALA A 91 -16.50 -31.95 31.44
C ALA A 91 -17.52 -30.79 31.57
N MET A 92 -18.33 -30.76 32.63
CA MET A 92 -19.28 -29.67 32.92
C MET A 92 -19.00 -29.08 34.31
N ALA A 93 -17.79 -28.57 34.45
CA ALA A 93 -17.31 -27.72 35.54
C ALA A 93 -16.14 -26.86 35.00
N ALA A 94 -16.35 -26.21 33.86
CA ALA A 94 -15.52 -25.07 33.49
C ALA A 94 -15.92 -23.89 34.40
N ASP A 95 -14.93 -23.20 34.95
CA ASP A 95 -15.15 -22.24 36.03
C ASP A 95 -16.18 -21.14 35.72
N ALA A 96 -17.27 -21.09 36.49
CA ALA A 96 -18.24 -19.98 36.48
C ALA A 96 -17.65 -18.66 37.06
N SER A 97 -16.39 -18.65 37.49
CA SER A 97 -15.63 -17.43 37.76
C SER A 97 -15.01 -16.81 36.49
N ALA A 98 -14.87 -17.58 35.40
CA ALA A 98 -14.33 -17.10 34.13
C ALA A 98 -15.34 -16.29 33.28
N GLU A 99 -16.63 -16.30 33.63
CA GLU A 99 -17.68 -15.55 32.93
C GLU A 99 -17.82 -14.10 33.40
N LYS A 100 -17.09 -13.69 34.45
CA LYS A 100 -17.19 -12.33 35.00
C LYS A 100 -16.12 -11.40 34.44
N ARG A 101 -16.59 -10.39 33.70
CA ARG A 101 -15.81 -9.22 33.26
C ARG A 101 -14.98 -8.64 34.41
N ALA A 102 -13.65 -8.66 34.29
CA ALA A 102 -12.72 -8.34 35.39
C ALA A 102 -12.66 -6.86 35.78
N VAL A 103 -12.92 -5.95 34.82
CA VAL A 103 -13.01 -4.50 35.01
C VAL A 103 -14.33 -4.03 34.36
N PRO A 104 -15.18 -3.21 35.02
CA PRO A 104 -16.43 -2.75 34.42
C PRO A 104 -16.23 -1.97 33.11
N LEU A 105 -17.18 -2.06 32.18
CA LEU A 105 -17.06 -1.40 30.86
C LEU A 105 -16.93 0.14 30.95
N LYS A 106 -17.58 0.76 31.94
CA LYS A 106 -17.42 2.18 32.29
C LYS A 106 -15.96 2.58 32.63
N ASP A 107 -15.16 1.61 33.06
CA ASP A 107 -13.77 1.78 33.50
C ASP A 107 -12.78 1.35 32.40
N TYR A 108 -13.24 1.20 31.14
CA TYR A 108 -12.41 0.99 29.95
C TYR A 108 -12.11 2.34 29.28
N ARG A 109 -10.91 2.46 28.70
CA ARG A 109 -10.53 3.53 27.76
C ARG A 109 -9.82 2.87 26.57
N ASN A 110 -10.37 2.96 25.35
CA ASN A 110 -9.67 2.52 24.15
C ASN A 110 -9.14 3.77 23.43
N ILE A 111 -7.83 4.00 23.52
CA ILE A 111 -7.20 5.28 23.13
C ILE A 111 -6.12 5.14 22.05
N GLY A 112 -6.11 6.08 21.12
CA GLY A 112 -5.05 6.25 20.13
C GLY A 112 -4.04 7.30 20.53
N ILE A 113 -2.79 7.13 20.10
CA ILE A 113 -1.73 8.14 20.23
C ILE A 113 -1.39 8.64 18.82
N MET A 114 -1.71 9.91 18.51
CA MET A 114 -1.72 10.45 17.13
C MET A 114 -1.02 11.82 17.05
N ALA A 115 -0.18 12.05 16.03
CA ALA A 115 0.63 13.28 15.85
C ALA A 115 1.48 13.23 14.57
N HIS A 116 2.10 14.36 14.19
CA HIS A 116 3.21 14.44 13.25
C HIS A 116 4.38 13.49 13.59
N ILE A 117 5.28 13.30 12.63
CA ILE A 117 6.59 12.62 12.77
C ILE A 117 7.37 13.27 13.92
N ASP A 118 8.25 12.54 14.58
CA ASP A 118 9.11 13.00 15.68
C ASP A 118 8.44 13.64 16.92
N ALA A 119 7.12 13.90 16.94
CA ALA A 119 6.40 14.51 18.07
C ALA A 119 6.45 13.69 19.39
N GLY A 120 7.06 12.51 19.36
CA GLY A 120 7.33 11.67 20.54
C GLY A 120 6.17 10.76 20.92
N LYS A 121 5.39 10.27 19.94
CA LYS A 121 4.29 9.28 20.15
C LYS A 121 4.80 8.05 20.90
N THR A 122 5.62 7.25 20.24
CA THR A 122 6.18 6.00 20.76
C THR A 122 6.99 6.20 22.04
N THR A 123 7.71 7.32 22.15
CA THR A 123 8.37 7.71 23.41
C THR A 123 7.37 7.88 24.56
N THR A 124 6.22 8.51 24.31
CA THR A 124 5.15 8.69 25.30
C THR A 124 4.48 7.35 25.63
N THR A 125 4.26 6.50 24.63
CA THR A 125 3.74 5.13 24.79
C THR A 125 4.65 4.27 25.68
N GLU A 126 5.98 4.29 25.47
CA GLU A 126 6.95 3.61 26.33
C GLU A 126 6.94 4.15 27.77
N ARG A 127 6.85 5.48 27.97
CA ARG A 127 6.69 6.04 29.33
C ARG A 127 5.38 5.59 29.98
N VAL A 128 4.27 5.50 29.24
CA VAL A 128 2.99 4.98 29.73
C VAL A 128 3.09 3.50 30.12
N LEU A 129 3.73 2.66 29.31
CA LEU A 129 3.98 1.24 29.61
C LEU A 129 4.82 1.06 30.88
N PHE A 130 5.77 1.97 31.13
CA PHE A 130 6.57 2.00 32.35
C PHE A 130 5.76 2.45 33.59
N TYR A 131 5.05 3.58 33.53
CA TYR A 131 4.29 4.08 34.69
C TYR A 131 3.11 3.17 35.08
N THR A 132 2.48 2.51 34.12
CA THR A 132 1.46 1.47 34.36
C THR A 132 2.04 0.14 34.90
N GLY A 133 3.36 0.05 35.07
CA GLY A 133 4.05 -1.11 35.62
C GLY A 133 4.06 -2.34 34.70
N ARG A 134 3.75 -2.17 33.40
CA ARG A 134 3.74 -3.25 32.41
C ARG A 134 5.14 -3.53 31.86
N ASN A 135 5.94 -2.50 31.64
CA ASN A 135 7.35 -2.62 31.26
C ASN A 135 8.28 -2.22 32.42
N TYR A 136 9.19 -3.12 32.82
CA TYR A 136 10.20 -2.88 33.87
C TYR A 136 11.47 -2.15 33.37
N LYS A 137 11.56 -1.91 32.07
CA LYS A 137 12.61 -1.11 31.41
C LYS A 137 11.92 -0.17 30.42
N ILE A 138 12.51 0.98 30.18
CA ILE A 138 12.08 1.88 29.11
C ILE A 138 12.95 1.62 27.89
N GLY A 139 12.33 1.48 26.72
CA GLY A 139 13.02 1.50 25.44
C GLY A 139 13.11 2.92 24.88
N GLU A 140 14.22 3.22 24.19
CA GLU A 140 14.39 4.48 23.46
C GLU A 140 14.40 4.21 21.95
N VAL A 141 13.54 4.93 21.22
CA VAL A 141 13.36 4.77 19.76
C VAL A 141 14.68 5.02 19.01
N HIS A 142 15.45 6.02 19.43
CA HIS A 142 16.75 6.37 18.82
C HIS A 142 17.86 5.34 19.07
N GLU A 143 17.69 4.43 20.03
CA GLU A 143 18.61 3.31 20.27
C GLU A 143 18.09 1.98 19.67
N GLY A 144 16.92 1.99 19.03
CA GLY A 144 16.25 0.76 18.57
C GLY A 144 15.76 -0.15 19.71
N THR A 145 15.65 0.36 20.94
CA THR A 145 15.30 -0.45 22.13
C THR A 145 13.83 -0.34 22.54
N ALA A 146 13.01 0.42 21.79
CA ALA A 146 11.57 0.52 21.99
C ALA A 146 10.87 -0.85 21.89
N THR A 147 9.84 -1.06 22.70
CA THR A 147 9.04 -2.30 22.76
C THR A 147 7.93 -2.31 21.71
N MET A 148 7.38 -1.13 21.39
CA MET A 148 6.28 -0.96 20.44
C MET A 148 6.75 -1.00 18.98
N ASP A 149 7.92 -0.43 18.67
CA ASP A 149 8.59 -0.54 17.36
C ASP A 149 9.26 -1.92 17.26
N TRP A 150 8.49 -2.95 16.90
CA TRP A 150 8.93 -4.34 16.96
C TRP A 150 9.54 -4.86 15.65
N MET A 151 9.31 -4.17 14.53
CA MET A 151 9.92 -4.52 13.24
C MET A 151 11.36 -3.99 13.14
N GLU A 152 12.24 -4.76 12.51
CA GLU A 152 13.62 -4.32 12.22
C GLU A 152 13.64 -3.00 11.44
N GLN A 153 12.70 -2.79 10.51
CA GLN A 153 12.57 -1.58 9.72
C GLN A 153 12.13 -0.35 10.53
N GLU A 154 11.37 -0.54 11.62
CA GLU A 154 10.96 0.55 12.52
C GLU A 154 12.16 1.00 13.35
N GLN A 155 12.93 0.04 13.88
CA GLN A 155 14.15 0.27 14.67
C GLN A 155 15.30 0.85 13.82
N GLU A 156 15.51 0.38 12.59
CA GLU A 156 16.53 0.89 11.67
C GLU A 156 16.27 2.34 11.21
N ARG A 157 15.00 2.75 11.13
CA ARG A 157 14.59 4.08 10.62
C ARG A 157 14.17 5.05 11.73
N GLY A 158 13.95 4.59 12.95
CA GLY A 158 13.45 5.39 14.08
C GLY A 158 12.01 5.88 13.90
N ILE A 159 11.19 5.16 13.12
CA ILE A 159 9.80 5.52 12.84
C ILE A 159 8.88 4.31 13.04
N THR A 160 7.76 4.51 13.72
CA THR A 160 6.66 3.54 13.77
C THR A 160 6.00 3.46 12.40
N ILE A 161 5.89 2.24 11.86
CA ILE A 161 5.33 1.93 10.53
C ILE A 161 3.94 1.32 10.70
N THR A 162 3.79 0.39 11.65
CA THR A 162 2.55 -0.35 11.86
C THR A 162 1.93 -0.06 13.23
N SER A 163 0.60 -0.01 13.30
CA SER A 163 -0.10 0.27 14.56
C SER A 163 0.08 -0.85 15.59
N ALA A 164 0.65 -0.54 16.76
CA ALA A 164 0.91 -1.50 17.83
C ALA A 164 -0.17 -1.36 18.93
N ALA A 165 -0.85 -2.47 19.22
CA ALA A 165 -1.92 -2.52 20.24
C ALA A 165 -1.43 -3.19 21.53
N THR A 166 -1.63 -2.53 22.68
CA THR A 166 -1.25 -3.05 24.00
C THR A 166 -2.23 -2.61 25.10
N THR A 167 -2.71 -3.57 25.89
CA THR A 167 -3.50 -3.31 27.12
C THR A 167 -2.61 -2.97 28.32
N THR A 168 -3.00 -1.93 29.07
CA THR A 168 -2.38 -1.46 30.32
C THR A 168 -3.44 -1.17 31.40
N PHE A 169 -3.01 -0.87 32.63
CA PHE A 169 -3.91 -0.58 33.75
C PHE A 169 -3.43 0.65 34.53
N TRP A 170 -4.33 1.61 34.79
CA TRP A 170 -4.06 2.83 35.56
C TRP A 170 -5.28 3.16 36.43
N ASN A 171 -5.09 3.53 37.70
CA ASN A 171 -6.18 3.88 38.63
C ASN A 171 -7.41 2.94 38.58
N LYS A 172 -7.18 1.62 38.53
CA LYS A 172 -8.18 0.52 38.38
C LYS A 172 -8.92 0.46 37.03
N HIS A 173 -8.64 1.36 36.10
CA HIS A 173 -9.17 1.36 34.74
C HIS A 173 -8.32 0.48 33.82
N ARG A 174 -8.94 -0.09 32.78
CA ARG A 174 -8.25 -0.79 31.68
C ARG A 174 -8.05 0.19 30.54
N ILE A 175 -6.80 0.43 30.15
CA ILE A 175 -6.44 1.32 29.04
C ILE A 175 -5.87 0.48 27.92
N ASN A 176 -6.64 0.32 26.85
CA ASN A 176 -6.21 -0.34 25.61
C ASN A 176 -5.63 0.76 24.70
N ILE A 177 -4.33 0.69 24.42
CA ILE A 177 -3.61 1.71 23.65
C ILE A 177 -3.34 1.18 22.25
N ILE A 178 -3.63 1.99 21.22
CA ILE A 178 -3.10 1.79 19.87
C ILE A 178 -2.14 2.94 19.57
N ASP A 179 -0.85 2.63 19.41
CA ASP A 179 0.11 3.59 18.86
C ASP A 179 -0.08 3.68 17.33
N THR A 180 0.05 4.88 16.77
CA THR A 180 -0.25 5.12 15.34
C THR A 180 0.96 5.73 14.62
N PRO A 181 1.22 5.34 13.36
CA PRO A 181 2.37 5.88 12.63
C PRO A 181 2.19 7.36 12.31
N GLY A 182 3.30 8.13 12.38
CA GLY A 182 3.27 9.58 12.12
C GLY A 182 3.44 10.00 10.67
N HIS A 183 3.81 9.06 9.79
CA HIS A 183 4.24 9.35 8.43
C HIS A 183 3.07 9.27 7.43
N VAL A 184 3.02 10.19 6.46
CA VAL A 184 1.91 10.33 5.50
C VAL A 184 1.62 9.05 4.71
N ASP A 185 2.66 8.28 4.38
CA ASP A 185 2.58 7.01 3.66
C ASP A 185 1.81 5.90 4.41
N PHE A 186 1.64 6.03 5.74
CA PHE A 186 0.93 5.08 6.59
C PHE A 186 -0.35 5.70 7.20
N THR A 187 -0.88 6.75 6.58
CA THR A 187 -2.16 7.40 6.96
C THR A 187 -3.35 6.43 7.07
N LEU A 188 -3.32 5.29 6.37
CA LEU A 188 -4.38 4.30 6.49
C LEU A 188 -4.32 3.47 7.79
N GLU A 189 -3.13 3.22 8.37
CA GLU A 189 -3.05 2.65 9.72
C GLU A 189 -3.61 3.63 10.77
N VAL A 190 -3.50 4.95 10.53
CA VAL A 190 -4.11 5.98 11.38
C VAL A 190 -5.64 5.94 11.27
N GLU A 191 -6.23 5.84 10.07
CA GLU A 191 -7.69 5.70 9.95
C GLU A 191 -8.23 4.39 10.53
N ARG A 192 -7.50 3.27 10.34
CA ARG A 192 -7.85 1.97 10.96
C ARG A 192 -7.90 2.04 12.47
N ALA A 193 -6.93 2.71 13.08
CA ALA A 193 -6.94 2.97 14.51
C ALA A 193 -8.13 3.87 14.88
N LEU A 194 -8.22 5.07 14.29
CA LEU A 194 -9.24 6.07 14.66
C LEU A 194 -10.68 5.57 14.53
N ARG A 195 -11.01 4.70 13.57
CA ARG A 195 -12.37 4.13 13.44
C ARG A 195 -12.74 3.15 14.57
N VAL A 196 -11.77 2.60 15.28
CA VAL A 196 -11.93 1.53 16.30
C VAL A 196 -11.85 2.05 17.74
N LEU A 197 -11.24 3.21 17.92
CA LEU A 197 -10.96 3.82 19.21
C LEU A 197 -12.16 4.61 19.75
N ASP A 198 -12.26 4.67 21.07
CA ASP A 198 -13.28 5.50 21.74
C ASP A 198 -12.80 6.97 21.84
N GLY A 199 -11.48 7.19 21.95
CA GLY A 199 -10.89 8.52 22.02
C GLY A 199 -9.40 8.56 21.61
N ALA A 200 -8.80 9.75 21.60
CA ALA A 200 -7.41 9.93 21.17
C ALA A 200 -6.61 10.97 21.97
N ILE A 201 -5.29 10.79 22.00
CA ILE A 201 -4.31 11.77 22.48
C ILE A 201 -3.62 12.37 21.24
N CYS A 202 -3.82 13.67 21.01
CA CYS A 202 -3.14 14.41 19.96
C CYS A 202 -1.85 15.05 20.51
N LEU A 203 -0.68 14.59 20.09
CA LEU A 203 0.59 15.20 20.51
C LEU A 203 1.03 16.31 19.54
N PHE A 204 1.59 17.37 20.12
CA PHE A 204 2.24 18.46 19.40
C PHE A 204 3.66 18.65 19.93
N ASP A 205 4.61 19.00 19.06
CA ASP A 205 5.93 19.45 19.48
C ASP A 205 5.83 20.93 19.92
N SER A 206 6.19 21.24 21.17
CA SER A 206 6.17 22.61 21.71
C SER A 206 7.03 23.63 20.94
N VAL A 207 7.99 23.18 20.12
CA VAL A 207 8.86 24.04 19.29
C VAL A 207 8.24 24.31 17.91
N ALA A 208 7.62 23.30 17.30
CA ALA A 208 7.02 23.42 15.96
C ALA A 208 5.57 23.95 16.01
N GLY A 209 4.79 23.49 16.99
CA GLY A 209 3.36 23.78 17.15
C GLY A 209 2.48 22.82 16.35
N VAL A 210 1.56 23.36 15.55
CA VAL A 210 0.73 22.58 14.62
C VAL A 210 1.46 22.44 13.28
N GLU A 211 1.65 21.20 12.84
CA GLU A 211 2.36 20.84 11.60
C GLU A 211 1.38 20.24 10.56
N PRO A 212 1.72 20.25 9.24
CA PRO A 212 0.77 19.88 8.18
C PRO A 212 0.14 18.48 8.33
N GLN A 213 0.88 17.51 8.86
CA GLN A 213 0.35 16.17 9.12
C GLN A 213 -0.53 16.12 10.37
N SER A 214 -0.30 16.99 11.35
CA SER A 214 -1.24 17.17 12.47
C SER A 214 -2.56 17.74 11.98
N GLU A 215 -2.55 18.65 10.99
CA GLU A 215 -3.77 19.13 10.30
C GLU A 215 -4.52 17.98 9.60
N THR A 216 -3.81 17.08 8.92
CA THR A 216 -4.38 15.90 8.26
C THR A 216 -4.98 14.89 9.26
N VAL A 217 -4.21 14.51 10.28
CA VAL A 217 -4.63 13.54 11.31
C VAL A 217 -5.80 14.08 12.15
N TRP A 218 -5.83 15.40 12.41
CA TRP A 218 -6.96 16.04 13.07
C TRP A 218 -8.25 15.91 12.26
N ARG A 219 -8.19 16.16 10.94
CA ARG A 219 -9.34 15.96 10.02
C ARG A 219 -9.79 14.51 9.95
N GLN A 220 -8.89 13.53 10.08
CA GLN A 220 -9.25 12.11 10.18
C GLN A 220 -9.97 11.80 11.49
N ALA A 221 -9.56 12.40 12.61
CA ALA A 221 -10.28 12.29 13.87
C ALA A 221 -11.65 13.00 13.83
N ASP A 222 -11.78 14.11 13.09
CA ASP A 222 -13.07 14.79 12.85
C ASP A 222 -14.02 13.97 11.99
N LYS A 223 -13.52 13.35 10.91
CA LYS A 223 -14.27 12.43 10.01
C LYS A 223 -14.98 11.33 10.78
N TYR A 224 -14.34 10.79 11.83
CA TYR A 224 -14.88 9.73 12.68
C TYR A 224 -15.45 10.24 14.01
N GLY A 225 -15.51 11.56 14.24
CA GLY A 225 -16.11 12.17 15.43
C GLY A 225 -15.38 11.88 16.75
N VAL A 226 -14.09 11.51 16.71
CA VAL A 226 -13.36 10.95 17.85
C VAL A 226 -13.04 12.04 18.92
N PRO A 227 -13.55 11.90 20.16
CA PRO A 227 -13.18 12.74 21.30
C PRO A 227 -11.69 12.67 21.61
N ARG A 228 -11.07 13.79 21.95
CA ARG A 228 -9.60 13.86 22.09
C ARG A 228 -9.12 14.82 23.16
N ILE A 229 -7.87 14.64 23.57
CA ILE A 229 -7.10 15.58 24.40
C ILE A 229 -5.79 15.95 23.69
N CYS A 230 -5.30 17.16 23.89
CA CYS A 230 -4.03 17.64 23.34
C CYS A 230 -2.91 17.52 24.39
N PHE A 231 -1.74 17.02 24.00
CA PHE A 231 -0.54 17.00 24.85
C PHE A 231 0.62 17.70 24.15
N VAL A 232 1.00 18.88 24.66
CA VAL A 232 2.13 19.67 24.16
C VAL A 232 3.42 19.09 24.76
N ASN A 233 4.14 18.31 23.94
CA ASN A 233 5.30 17.53 24.32
C ASN A 233 6.61 18.30 24.07
N LYS A 234 7.72 17.74 24.57
CA LYS A 234 9.09 18.28 24.44
C LYS A 234 9.28 19.68 25.04
N MET A 235 8.53 20.02 26.10
CA MET A 235 8.63 21.32 26.80
C MET A 235 10.04 21.65 27.33
N ASP A 236 10.94 20.65 27.32
CA ASP A 236 12.36 20.73 27.66
C ASP A 236 13.28 21.21 26.53
N ARG A 237 12.83 21.27 25.27
CA ARG A 237 13.67 21.70 24.14
C ARG A 237 13.79 23.23 24.07
N MET A 238 14.92 23.71 23.55
CA MET A 238 15.09 25.13 23.20
C MET A 238 14.02 25.56 22.19
N GLY A 239 13.40 26.72 22.41
CA GLY A 239 12.29 27.24 21.63
C GLY A 239 10.90 26.69 22.02
N ALA A 240 10.79 25.86 23.07
CA ALA A 240 9.52 25.32 23.55
C ALA A 240 8.55 26.44 23.99
N ASN A 241 7.40 26.54 23.32
CA ASN A 241 6.39 27.56 23.60
C ASN A 241 4.96 26.98 23.58
N PHE A 242 4.43 26.77 24.79
CA PHE A 242 3.06 26.29 25.02
C PHE A 242 1.99 27.22 24.44
N PHE A 243 2.09 28.53 24.70
CA PHE A 243 1.08 29.51 24.28
C PHE A 243 1.00 29.63 22.76
N ARG A 244 2.16 29.68 22.08
CA ARG A 244 2.22 29.62 20.60
C ARG A 244 1.57 28.34 20.06
N THR A 245 1.78 27.19 20.71
CA THR A 245 1.16 25.92 20.30
C THR A 245 -0.36 25.97 20.48
N ARG A 246 -0.85 26.51 21.60
CA ARG A 246 -2.28 26.76 21.87
C ARG A 246 -2.90 27.68 20.82
N ASP A 247 -2.23 28.76 20.46
CA ASP A 247 -2.73 29.72 19.46
C ASP A 247 -2.75 29.10 18.05
N MET A 248 -1.75 28.29 17.69
CA MET A 248 -1.74 27.52 16.44
C MET A 248 -2.86 26.48 16.37
N ILE A 249 -3.27 25.88 17.49
CA ILE A 249 -4.46 25.00 17.54
C ILE A 249 -5.74 25.78 17.18
N VAL A 250 -5.86 27.05 17.58
CA VAL A 250 -6.97 27.92 17.16
C VAL A 250 -6.86 28.27 15.67
N THR A 251 -5.70 28.76 15.21
CA THR A 251 -5.57 29.31 13.84
C THR A 251 -5.53 28.26 12.73
N ASN A 252 -4.93 27.09 12.97
CA ASN A 252 -4.72 26.06 11.93
C ASN A 252 -5.79 24.96 11.96
N LEU A 253 -6.29 24.61 13.14
CA LEU A 253 -7.25 23.51 13.32
C LEU A 253 -8.69 24.01 13.54
N GLY A 254 -8.88 25.30 13.84
CA GLY A 254 -10.21 25.88 14.12
C GLY A 254 -10.84 25.40 15.44
N ALA A 255 -10.05 24.79 16.33
CA ALA A 255 -10.53 24.17 17.55
C ALA A 255 -10.59 25.17 18.72
N LYS A 256 -11.43 24.88 19.73
CA LYS A 256 -11.51 25.60 21.01
C LYS A 256 -10.65 24.88 22.07
N PRO A 257 -9.39 25.28 22.33
CA PRO A 257 -8.54 24.64 23.33
C PRO A 257 -8.96 25.04 24.76
N LEU A 258 -9.24 24.06 25.61
CA LEU A 258 -9.43 24.27 27.05
C LEU A 258 -8.09 24.01 27.75
N VAL A 259 -7.39 25.07 28.16
CA VAL A 259 -6.14 24.94 28.91
C VAL A 259 -6.45 24.43 30.32
N ILE A 260 -6.01 23.21 30.64
CA ILE A 260 -6.17 22.63 31.99
C ILE A 260 -4.84 22.57 32.76
N GLN A 261 -3.72 22.80 32.08
CA GLN A 261 -2.37 22.86 32.68
C GLN A 261 -1.53 24.00 32.11
N LEU A 262 -0.71 24.63 32.94
CA LEU A 262 0.32 25.59 32.54
C LEU A 262 1.74 25.05 32.85
N PRO A 263 2.76 25.30 32.00
CA PRO A 263 4.11 24.83 32.25
C PRO A 263 4.84 25.67 33.32
N VAL A 264 5.54 25.03 34.24
CA VAL A 264 6.42 25.67 35.23
C VAL A 264 7.83 25.76 34.66
N GLY A 265 8.12 26.91 34.04
CA GLY A 265 9.32 27.14 33.23
C GLY A 265 9.20 26.54 31.82
N ALA A 266 10.27 26.65 31.03
CA ALA A 266 10.39 26.11 29.69
C ALA A 266 11.85 25.75 29.41
N GLU A 267 12.11 24.98 28.34
CA GLU A 267 13.45 24.55 27.94
C GLU A 267 14.15 23.79 29.10
N ASP A 268 15.46 23.95 29.28
CA ASP A 268 16.20 23.39 30.42
C ASP A 268 15.66 23.83 31.80
N LYS A 269 14.83 24.87 31.87
CA LYS A 269 14.19 25.34 33.11
C LYS A 269 12.83 24.69 33.37
N PHE A 270 12.37 23.77 32.54
CA PHE A 270 11.10 23.06 32.71
C PHE A 270 11.13 22.12 33.93
N LYS A 271 10.49 22.55 35.02
CA LYS A 271 10.46 21.85 36.33
C LYS A 271 9.18 21.02 36.55
N GLY A 272 8.08 21.41 35.92
CA GLY A 272 6.79 20.75 36.13
C GLY A 272 5.61 21.49 35.51
N VAL A 273 4.41 21.28 36.04
CA VAL A 273 3.16 21.85 35.51
C VAL A 273 2.24 22.31 36.64
N VAL A 274 1.45 23.36 36.41
CA VAL A 274 0.34 23.75 37.28
C VAL A 274 -0.93 23.05 36.81
N ASP A 275 -1.62 22.36 37.71
CA ASP A 275 -2.97 21.82 37.52
C ASP A 275 -3.98 22.92 37.89
N LEU A 276 -4.74 23.41 36.91
CA LEU A 276 -5.71 24.50 37.10
C LEU A 276 -7.05 24.03 37.70
N VAL A 277 -7.35 22.72 37.62
CA VAL A 277 -8.53 22.11 38.22
C VAL A 277 -8.34 22.06 39.74
N ARG A 278 -7.16 21.61 40.20
CA ARG A 278 -6.79 21.51 41.62
C ARG A 278 -6.13 22.75 42.21
N MET A 279 -5.71 23.70 41.36
CA MET A 279 -4.90 24.87 41.72
C MET A 279 -3.63 24.54 42.52
N LYS A 280 -2.84 23.59 42.00
CA LYS A 280 -1.54 23.20 42.58
C LYS A 280 -0.47 23.02 41.53
N ALA A 281 0.77 23.32 41.89
CA ALA A 281 1.92 22.99 41.06
C ALA A 281 2.36 21.54 41.35
N ILE A 282 2.65 20.80 40.28
CA ILE A 282 3.24 19.47 40.28
C ILE A 282 4.69 19.65 39.86
N ILE A 283 5.62 19.50 40.80
CA ILE A 283 7.06 19.70 40.56
C ILE A 283 7.78 18.36 40.71
N TRP A 284 8.58 17.98 39.71
CA TRP A 284 9.36 16.74 39.72
C TRP A 284 10.76 16.98 40.32
N SER A 285 11.14 16.17 41.31
CA SER A 285 12.42 16.27 42.02
C SER A 285 13.57 15.60 41.24
N GLY A 286 13.77 16.00 39.98
CA GLY A 286 14.85 15.50 39.11
C GLY A 286 14.39 15.18 37.69
N GLU A 287 15.21 14.41 36.97
CA GLU A 287 14.93 13.90 35.61
C GLU A 287 15.01 12.35 35.54
N GLU A 288 15.27 11.70 36.68
CA GLU A 288 15.42 10.24 36.83
C GLU A 288 14.12 9.47 36.48
N LEU A 289 14.27 8.19 36.10
CA LEU A 289 13.12 7.31 35.87
C LEU A 289 12.28 7.17 37.15
N GLY A 290 11.00 7.51 37.06
CA GLY A 290 10.12 7.49 38.23
C GLY A 290 10.44 8.58 39.27
N ALA A 291 11.09 9.68 38.86
CA ALA A 291 11.32 10.85 39.72
C ALA A 291 10.04 11.24 40.47
N LYS A 292 10.16 11.40 41.78
CA LYS A 292 9.04 11.79 42.65
C LYS A 292 8.54 13.17 42.21
N PHE A 293 7.23 13.33 42.22
CA PHE A 293 6.60 14.64 42.10
C PHE A 293 5.96 15.01 43.42
N GLU A 294 6.04 16.29 43.76
CA GLU A 294 5.41 16.86 44.94
C GLU A 294 4.35 17.88 44.50
N TYR A 295 3.22 17.88 45.20
CA TYR A 295 2.17 18.88 45.03
C TYR A 295 2.51 20.08 45.92
N THR A 296 2.99 21.16 45.31
CA THR A 296 3.28 22.43 45.98
C THR A 296 2.21 23.46 45.67
N ASP A 297 2.21 24.57 46.40
CA ASP A 297 1.47 25.77 46.01
C ASP A 297 2.04 26.32 44.68
N ILE A 298 1.24 27.15 44.00
CA ILE A 298 1.59 27.73 42.70
C ILE A 298 2.69 28.79 42.90
N PRO A 299 3.78 28.81 42.10
CA PRO A 299 4.78 29.86 42.14
C PRO A 299 4.18 31.26 41.94
N GLU A 300 4.66 32.25 42.70
CA GLU A 300 4.15 33.63 42.68
C GLU A 300 4.17 34.24 41.26
N ASP A 301 5.19 33.92 40.45
CA ASP A 301 5.35 34.37 39.06
C ASP A 301 4.33 33.77 38.08
N LEU A 302 3.60 32.73 38.48
CA LEU A 302 2.54 32.09 37.70
C LEU A 302 1.16 32.23 38.33
N GLN A 303 1.03 32.86 39.50
CA GLN A 303 -0.22 32.87 40.26
C GLN A 303 -1.33 33.70 39.61
N GLU A 304 -1.01 34.91 39.11
CA GLU A 304 -1.95 35.74 38.35
C GLU A 304 -2.38 35.04 37.05
N LEU A 305 -1.43 34.43 36.34
CA LEU A 305 -1.67 33.72 35.09
C LEU A 305 -2.53 32.46 35.30
N ALA A 306 -2.31 31.71 36.37
CA ALA A 306 -3.13 30.57 36.75
C ALA A 306 -4.56 30.98 37.12
N GLN A 307 -4.75 32.14 37.75
CA GLN A 307 -6.08 32.71 38.01
C GLN A 307 -6.78 33.12 36.71
N GLU A 308 -6.08 33.80 35.78
CA GLU A 308 -6.64 34.18 34.48
C GLU A 308 -7.10 32.94 33.69
N TYR A 309 -6.24 31.94 33.54
CA TYR A 309 -6.59 30.70 32.81
C TYR A 309 -7.60 29.83 33.56
N ARG A 310 -7.66 29.85 34.90
CA ARG A 310 -8.74 29.19 35.65
C ARG A 310 -10.09 29.87 35.42
N SER A 311 -10.16 31.20 35.42
CA SER A 311 -11.41 31.93 35.11
C SER A 311 -11.89 31.59 33.70
N GLN A 312 -11.01 31.68 32.69
CA GLN A 312 -11.33 31.26 31.32
C GLN A 312 -11.76 29.78 31.27
N MET A 313 -11.11 28.89 32.02
CA MET A 313 -11.50 27.47 32.07
C MET A 313 -12.90 27.30 32.68
N ILE A 314 -13.23 27.99 33.78
CA ILE A 314 -14.54 27.89 34.45
C ILE A 314 -15.65 28.45 33.55
N GLU A 315 -15.47 29.64 32.96
CA GLU A 315 -16.41 30.23 31.99
C GLU A 315 -16.77 29.23 30.88
N ASN A 316 -15.75 28.61 30.27
CA ASN A 316 -15.93 27.69 29.13
C ASN A 316 -16.56 26.33 29.51
N ILE A 317 -16.54 25.91 30.78
CA ILE A 317 -17.18 24.64 31.20
C ILE A 317 -18.59 24.84 31.74
N VAL A 318 -18.92 26.00 32.33
CA VAL A 318 -20.29 26.31 32.76
C VAL A 318 -21.21 26.63 31.58
N GLU A 319 -20.66 27.09 30.44
CA GLU A 319 -21.36 27.16 29.13
C GLU A 319 -22.04 25.84 28.69
N LEU A 320 -21.70 24.70 29.30
CA LEU A 320 -22.22 23.39 28.94
C LEU A 320 -23.36 22.89 29.85
N ASP A 321 -23.68 23.58 30.94
CA ASP A 321 -24.73 23.14 31.87
C ASP A 321 -25.42 24.32 32.55
N ASP A 322 -26.69 24.53 32.21
CA ASP A 322 -27.52 25.64 32.70
C ASP A 322 -27.45 25.76 34.24
N SER A 323 -27.43 24.64 34.96
CA SER A 323 -27.39 24.63 36.44
C SER A 323 -26.04 25.10 37.00
N ALA A 324 -24.93 24.80 36.33
CA ALA A 324 -23.61 25.29 36.71
C ALA A 324 -23.42 26.77 36.32
N MET A 325 -24.05 27.21 35.23
CA MET A 325 -24.08 28.62 34.84
C MET A 325 -24.88 29.48 35.83
N GLU A 326 -26.04 29.00 36.31
CA GLU A 326 -26.83 29.70 37.33
C GLU A 326 -26.02 29.90 38.61
N SER A 327 -25.45 28.85 39.20
CA SER A 327 -24.61 28.96 40.42
C SER A 327 -23.37 29.85 40.22
N TYR A 328 -22.72 29.80 39.06
CA TYR A 328 -21.56 30.64 38.77
C TYR A 328 -21.94 32.13 38.66
N LEU A 329 -23.11 32.45 38.09
CA LEU A 329 -23.65 33.82 38.04
C LEU A 329 -24.10 34.34 39.42
N GLU A 330 -24.49 33.45 40.34
CA GLU A 330 -24.73 33.79 41.75
C GLU A 330 -23.42 33.95 42.56
N GLY A 331 -22.28 33.54 42.00
CA GLY A 331 -20.94 33.72 42.56
C GLY A 331 -20.34 32.49 43.26
N GLU A 332 -20.94 31.30 43.09
CA GLU A 332 -20.41 30.04 43.62
C GLU A 332 -19.51 29.35 42.59
N GLU A 333 -18.22 29.16 42.91
CA GLU A 333 -17.32 28.35 42.07
C GLU A 333 -17.68 26.85 42.17
N PRO A 334 -17.73 26.09 41.05
CA PRO A 334 -17.97 24.66 41.07
C PRO A 334 -16.81 23.87 41.72
N ASP A 335 -17.13 22.75 42.36
CA ASP A 335 -16.15 21.87 43.04
C ASP A 335 -15.30 21.02 42.06
N GLU A 336 -14.22 20.39 42.55
CA GLU A 336 -13.33 19.56 41.70
C GLU A 336 -14.10 18.47 40.93
N GLU A 337 -15.10 17.80 41.55
CA GLU A 337 -15.85 16.78 40.82
C GLU A 337 -16.76 17.38 39.76
N THR A 338 -17.43 18.50 40.02
CA THR A 338 -18.29 19.17 39.04
C THR A 338 -17.47 19.75 37.89
N ILE A 339 -16.32 20.38 38.18
CA ILE A 339 -15.36 20.80 37.14
C ILE A 339 -14.99 19.60 36.26
N LYS A 340 -14.61 18.46 36.84
CA LYS A 340 -14.25 17.26 36.06
C LYS A 340 -15.41 16.68 35.25
N LYS A 341 -16.62 16.65 35.81
CA LYS A 341 -17.84 16.21 35.11
C LYS A 341 -18.13 17.10 33.89
N LEU A 342 -18.00 18.42 34.01
CA LEU A 342 -18.20 19.38 32.91
C LEU A 342 -17.09 19.30 31.85
N ILE A 343 -15.82 19.18 32.25
CA ILE A 343 -14.71 18.94 31.30
C ILE A 343 -14.94 17.66 30.51
N ARG A 344 -15.34 16.56 31.18
CA ARG A 344 -15.69 15.29 30.52
C ARG A 344 -16.86 15.46 29.54
N LYS A 345 -17.94 16.14 29.96
CA LYS A 345 -19.12 16.45 29.13
C LYS A 345 -18.73 17.18 27.83
N GLY A 346 -17.90 18.22 27.93
CA GLY A 346 -17.45 19.00 26.77
C GLY A 346 -16.42 18.29 25.89
N THR A 347 -15.54 17.48 26.48
CA THR A 347 -14.55 16.67 25.75
C THR A 347 -15.23 15.62 24.88
N ILE A 348 -16.21 14.90 25.44
CA ILE A 348 -16.96 13.87 24.72
C ILE A 348 -17.94 14.49 23.71
N GLY A 349 -18.54 15.63 24.04
CA GLY A 349 -19.38 16.43 23.12
C GLY A 349 -18.61 17.23 22.06
N GLY A 350 -17.27 17.20 22.04
CA GLY A 350 -16.43 17.92 21.08
C GLY A 350 -16.50 19.45 21.17
N SER A 351 -17.05 20.01 22.25
CA SER A 351 -17.29 21.46 22.40
C SER A 351 -16.00 22.25 22.67
N PHE A 352 -15.01 21.59 23.27
CA PHE A 352 -13.64 22.04 23.43
C PHE A 352 -12.70 20.83 23.52
N VAL A 353 -11.39 21.07 23.45
CA VAL A 353 -10.37 20.02 23.57
C VAL A 353 -9.42 20.37 24.73
N PRO A 354 -9.36 19.55 25.81
CA PRO A 354 -8.44 19.77 26.92
C PRO A 354 -6.97 19.75 26.47
N VAL A 355 -6.18 20.73 26.93
CA VAL A 355 -4.77 20.89 26.59
C VAL A 355 -3.88 20.73 27.83
N LEU A 356 -2.97 19.78 27.74
CA LEU A 356 -1.94 19.42 28.71
C LEU A 356 -0.54 19.75 28.16
N CYS A 357 0.48 19.74 29.03
CA CYS A 357 1.87 19.90 28.61
C CYS A 357 2.85 19.00 29.37
N GLY A 358 4.02 18.74 28.79
CA GLY A 358 5.05 17.92 29.45
C GLY A 358 6.28 17.63 28.60
N SER A 359 7.09 16.71 29.10
CA SER A 359 8.21 16.10 28.38
C SER A 359 8.22 14.60 28.65
N ALA A 360 7.83 13.83 27.64
CA ALA A 360 7.96 12.38 27.65
C ALA A 360 9.42 11.91 27.63
N PHE A 361 10.37 12.76 27.21
CA PHE A 361 11.80 12.45 27.30
C PHE A 361 12.30 12.60 28.74
N LYS A 362 12.04 13.75 29.38
CA LYS A 362 12.49 14.06 30.75
C LYS A 362 11.57 13.54 31.86
N ASN A 363 10.73 12.54 31.59
CA ASN A 363 9.88 11.85 32.58
C ASN A 363 8.89 12.78 33.35
N LYS A 364 8.44 13.89 32.73
CA LYS A 364 7.60 14.95 33.35
C LYS A 364 6.26 15.10 32.61
N GLY A 365 5.15 15.17 33.34
CA GLY A 365 3.80 15.41 32.79
C GLY A 365 3.04 14.18 32.28
N VAL A 366 3.68 13.01 32.16
CA VAL A 366 3.03 11.79 31.64
C VAL A 366 2.06 11.15 32.66
N GLN A 367 2.31 11.25 33.97
CA GLN A 367 1.39 10.75 34.98
C GLN A 367 0.09 11.58 35.03
N PRO A 368 0.12 12.93 35.04
CA PRO A 368 -1.08 13.75 34.87
C PRO A 368 -1.81 13.52 33.54
N LEU A 369 -1.10 13.15 32.45
CA LEU A 369 -1.74 12.74 31.20
C LEU A 369 -2.55 11.44 31.36
N LEU A 370 -2.04 10.46 32.11
CA LEU A 370 -2.77 9.23 32.41
C LEU A 370 -3.98 9.45 33.32
N ASP A 371 -3.90 10.38 34.27
CA ASP A 371 -5.05 10.80 35.07
C ASP A 371 -6.11 11.49 34.18
N ALA A 372 -5.70 12.38 33.26
CA ALA A 372 -6.61 13.03 32.30
C ALA A 372 -7.24 12.06 31.29
N VAL A 373 -6.54 10.99 30.89
CA VAL A 373 -7.10 9.88 30.08
C VAL A 373 -8.22 9.17 30.85
N VAL A 374 -8.06 8.95 32.15
CA VAL A 374 -9.10 8.34 32.99
C VAL A 374 -10.27 9.31 33.19
N ASP A 375 -10.01 10.56 33.57
CA ASP A 375 -11.04 11.53 33.95
C ASP A 375 -11.86 12.05 32.75
N TYR A 376 -11.23 12.32 31.58
CA TYR A 376 -11.87 13.09 30.50
C TYR A 376 -12.16 12.30 29.22
N LEU A 377 -11.39 11.27 28.87
CA LEU A 377 -11.64 10.47 27.65
C LEU A 377 -12.78 9.44 27.87
N PRO A 378 -13.56 9.12 26.82
CA PRO A 378 -14.76 8.28 26.91
C PRO A 378 -14.50 6.80 27.25
N SER A 379 -15.51 6.17 27.83
CA SER A 379 -15.73 4.72 27.85
C SER A 379 -16.46 4.29 26.56
N PRO A 380 -16.40 3.00 26.16
CA PRO A 380 -17.32 2.43 25.17
C PRO A 380 -18.82 2.66 25.43
N LEU A 381 -19.21 3.03 26.66
CA LEU A 381 -20.59 3.40 27.03
C LEU A 381 -20.93 4.87 26.78
N ASP A 382 -19.93 5.75 26.65
CA ASP A 382 -20.12 7.19 26.39
C ASP A 382 -20.13 7.50 24.88
N VAL A 383 -19.65 6.57 24.05
CA VAL A 383 -19.64 6.65 22.58
C VAL A 383 -21.02 6.23 22.03
N PRO A 384 -21.54 6.87 20.96
CA PRO A 384 -22.80 6.45 20.35
C PRO A 384 -22.82 4.96 19.91
N PRO A 385 -23.98 4.28 20.00
CA PRO A 385 -24.13 2.89 19.53
C PRO A 385 -23.62 2.70 18.10
N MET A 386 -22.93 1.58 17.87
CA MET A 386 -22.29 1.30 16.59
C MET A 386 -23.36 1.03 15.53
N LYS A 387 -23.30 1.77 14.43
CA LYS A 387 -24.25 1.66 13.32
C LYS A 387 -23.76 0.67 12.26
N GLY A 388 -24.70 -0.06 11.70
CA GLY A 388 -24.51 -0.91 10.54
C GLY A 388 -25.79 -1.00 9.71
N THR A 389 -25.76 -1.84 8.68
CA THR A 389 -26.89 -2.11 7.81
C THR A 389 -27.18 -3.61 7.73
N ASP A 390 -28.37 -3.95 7.26
CA ASP A 390 -28.70 -5.32 6.90
C ASP A 390 -27.93 -5.75 5.61
N PRO A 391 -27.37 -6.97 5.52
CA PRO A 391 -26.63 -7.40 4.32
C PRO A 391 -27.50 -7.54 3.06
N ASP A 392 -28.79 -7.86 3.21
CA ASP A 392 -29.73 -8.03 2.10
C ASP A 392 -30.41 -6.69 1.73
N ASN A 393 -30.47 -5.72 2.66
CA ASN A 393 -30.99 -4.37 2.37
C ASN A 393 -30.18 -3.23 3.06
N PRO A 394 -29.33 -2.50 2.32
CA PRO A 394 -28.51 -1.43 2.88
C PRO A 394 -29.29 -0.18 3.32
N GLU A 395 -30.59 -0.06 3.02
CA GLU A 395 -31.43 1.04 3.54
C GLU A 395 -31.86 0.82 5.00
N ILE A 396 -31.77 -0.42 5.52
CA ILE A 396 -32.16 -0.74 6.90
C ILE A 396 -30.96 -0.52 7.81
N ILE A 397 -30.98 0.58 8.57
CA ILE A 397 -29.98 0.86 9.62
C ILE A 397 -30.29 0.02 10.86
N ILE A 398 -29.28 -0.71 11.34
CA ILE A 398 -29.29 -1.49 12.57
C ILE A 398 -28.26 -0.85 13.52
N GLU A 399 -28.63 -0.63 14.78
CA GLU A 399 -27.74 -0.10 15.82
C GLU A 399 -27.43 -1.19 16.85
N ARG A 400 -26.19 -1.21 17.35
CA ARG A 400 -25.68 -2.17 18.34
C ARG A 400 -25.13 -1.43 19.56
N SER A 401 -25.66 -1.72 20.74
CA SER A 401 -25.21 -1.10 21.99
C SER A 401 -24.01 -1.84 22.56
N ALA A 402 -23.15 -1.14 23.32
CA ALA A 402 -21.99 -1.73 23.98
C ALA A 402 -22.41 -2.58 25.20
N ASN A 403 -22.94 -3.78 24.95
CA ASN A 403 -23.47 -4.72 25.94
C ASN A 403 -23.09 -6.17 25.64
N ASP A 404 -22.83 -6.96 26.69
CA ASP A 404 -22.34 -8.35 26.62
C ASP A 404 -23.43 -9.39 26.29
N ASP A 405 -24.70 -9.01 26.42
CA ASP A 405 -25.88 -9.84 26.13
C ASP A 405 -26.53 -9.55 24.77
N GLU A 406 -26.04 -8.56 24.00
CA GLU A 406 -26.47 -8.37 22.61
C GLU A 406 -25.88 -9.45 21.68
N PRO A 407 -26.47 -9.69 20.49
CA PRO A 407 -25.86 -10.53 19.46
C PRO A 407 -24.47 -10.01 19.08
N PHE A 408 -23.52 -10.94 18.86
CA PHE A 408 -22.14 -10.58 18.58
C PHE A 408 -21.99 -9.71 17.32
N SER A 409 -21.26 -8.61 17.44
CA SER A 409 -20.78 -7.82 16.29
C SER A 409 -19.43 -7.18 16.58
N GLY A 410 -18.47 -7.38 15.68
CA GLY A 410 -17.15 -6.77 15.72
C GLY A 410 -16.55 -6.48 14.35
N LEU A 411 -15.65 -5.50 14.30
CA LEU A 411 -14.99 -5.03 13.08
C LEU A 411 -13.55 -5.55 13.04
N ALA A 412 -13.17 -6.25 11.97
CA ALA A 412 -11.78 -6.58 11.67
C ALA A 412 -11.08 -5.33 11.12
N PHE A 413 -10.08 -4.81 11.83
CA PHE A 413 -9.45 -3.52 11.50
C PHE A 413 -7.96 -3.60 11.16
N LYS A 414 -7.31 -4.70 11.51
CA LYS A 414 -5.92 -4.99 11.12
C LYS A 414 -5.72 -6.47 10.95
N ILE A 415 -4.87 -6.84 10.01
CA ILE A 415 -4.38 -8.21 9.81
C ILE A 415 -2.86 -8.20 10.01
N MET A 416 -2.31 -9.34 10.42
CA MET A 416 -0.86 -9.53 10.55
C MET A 416 -0.51 -10.99 10.27
N THR A 417 0.53 -11.24 9.49
CA THR A 417 1.03 -12.61 9.24
C THR A 417 2.07 -13.00 10.30
N ASP A 418 1.68 -13.81 11.29
CA ASP A 418 2.63 -14.34 12.28
C ASP A 418 3.28 -15.67 11.84
N PRO A 419 4.61 -15.84 11.98
CA PRO A 419 5.31 -17.08 11.60
C PRO A 419 4.89 -18.36 12.36
N PHE A 420 4.32 -18.26 13.56
CA PHE A 420 3.99 -19.41 14.42
C PHE A 420 2.49 -19.74 14.46
N VAL A 421 1.64 -18.71 14.36
CA VAL A 421 0.18 -18.81 14.48
C VAL A 421 -0.50 -18.71 13.10
N GLY A 422 0.18 -18.17 12.10
CA GLY A 422 -0.40 -17.84 10.79
C GLY A 422 -1.06 -16.47 10.79
N THR A 423 -2.10 -16.30 9.96
CA THR A 423 -2.85 -15.03 9.89
C THR A 423 -3.57 -14.75 11.21
N LEU A 424 -3.28 -13.59 11.79
CA LEU A 424 -3.97 -12.99 12.91
C LEU A 424 -4.85 -11.84 12.40
N THR A 425 -6.12 -11.82 12.80
CA THR A 425 -7.06 -10.74 12.49
C THR A 425 -7.44 -10.01 13.78
N PHE A 426 -7.02 -8.76 13.92
CA PHE A 426 -7.38 -7.91 15.05
C PHE A 426 -8.83 -7.41 14.89
N VAL A 427 -9.64 -7.63 15.93
CA VAL A 427 -11.07 -7.34 15.93
C VAL A 427 -11.44 -6.48 17.13
N ARG A 428 -12.17 -5.40 16.86
CA ARG A 428 -12.87 -4.58 17.84
C ARG A 428 -14.24 -5.20 18.10
N ILE A 429 -14.53 -5.63 19.32
CA ILE A 429 -15.87 -6.12 19.68
C ILE A 429 -16.72 -4.92 20.11
N TYR A 430 -17.78 -4.63 19.37
CA TYR A 430 -18.72 -3.56 19.73
C TYR A 430 -19.85 -4.06 20.62
N ALA A 431 -20.41 -5.24 20.32
CA ALA A 431 -21.52 -5.83 21.05
C ALA A 431 -21.38 -7.35 21.17
N GLY A 432 -22.00 -7.91 22.21
CA GLY A 432 -22.02 -9.34 22.52
C GLY A 432 -20.68 -9.88 23.02
N LYS A 433 -20.57 -11.21 22.98
CA LYS A 433 -19.43 -11.98 23.49
C LYS A 433 -18.93 -13.02 22.50
N LEU A 434 -17.63 -13.27 22.53
CA LEU A 434 -16.91 -14.08 21.56
C LEU A 434 -16.11 -15.18 22.27
N SER A 435 -16.38 -16.45 21.96
CA SER A 435 -15.74 -17.59 22.63
C SER A 435 -14.78 -18.36 21.73
N ALA A 436 -13.66 -18.85 22.27
CA ALA A 436 -12.70 -19.63 21.50
C ALA A 436 -13.34 -20.93 20.95
N GLY A 437 -13.02 -21.28 19.70
CA GLY A 437 -13.57 -22.46 19.02
C GLY A 437 -14.95 -22.29 18.39
N SER A 438 -15.62 -21.14 18.59
CA SER A 438 -16.94 -20.79 18.04
C SER A 438 -16.92 -20.50 16.53
N TYR A 439 -18.11 -20.30 15.96
CA TYR A 439 -18.31 -19.88 14.57
C TYR A 439 -18.94 -18.50 14.53
N VAL A 440 -18.46 -17.66 13.62
CA VAL A 440 -18.99 -16.33 13.31
C VAL A 440 -19.29 -16.22 11.83
N MET A 441 -20.09 -15.24 11.43
CA MET A 441 -20.35 -14.93 10.04
C MET A 441 -19.64 -13.65 9.63
N ASN A 442 -18.81 -13.73 8.59
CA ASN A 442 -18.37 -12.56 7.85
C ASN A 442 -19.57 -12.05 7.05
N ALA A 443 -20.20 -10.98 7.52
CA ALA A 443 -21.44 -10.45 6.94
C ALA A 443 -21.23 -9.95 5.51
N ASN A 444 -20.04 -9.42 5.22
CA ASN A 444 -19.70 -8.83 3.92
C ASN A 444 -19.53 -9.88 2.80
N LYS A 445 -19.19 -11.12 3.15
CA LYS A 445 -19.02 -12.24 2.20
C LYS A 445 -20.10 -13.33 2.32
N GLY A 446 -21.02 -13.22 3.30
CA GLY A 446 -22.00 -14.26 3.62
C GLY A 446 -21.38 -15.59 4.07
N LYS A 447 -20.11 -15.57 4.51
CA LYS A 447 -19.33 -16.78 4.84
C LYS A 447 -19.29 -17.03 6.34
N LYS A 448 -19.50 -18.28 6.76
CA LYS A 448 -19.27 -18.70 8.15
C LYS A 448 -17.80 -19.08 8.33
N GLU A 449 -17.11 -18.40 9.23
CA GLU A 449 -15.73 -18.70 9.64
C GLU A 449 -15.69 -19.32 11.04
N ARG A 450 -14.56 -19.95 11.39
CA ARG A 450 -14.34 -20.60 12.68
C ARG A 450 -13.16 -19.97 13.41
N ILE A 451 -13.39 -19.54 14.64
CA ILE A 451 -12.35 -18.94 15.48
C ILE A 451 -11.50 -20.06 16.07
N GLY A 452 -10.22 -20.13 15.69
CA GLY A 452 -9.28 -21.13 16.19
C GLY A 452 -8.84 -20.84 17.63
N ARG A 453 -8.29 -19.64 17.86
CA ARG A 453 -7.89 -19.11 19.17
C ARG A 453 -8.24 -17.62 19.27
N LEU A 454 -8.47 -17.16 20.50
CA LEU A 454 -8.54 -15.76 20.89
C LEU A 454 -7.22 -15.41 21.58
N LEU A 455 -6.55 -14.35 21.14
CA LEU A 455 -5.30 -13.87 21.72
C LEU A 455 -5.46 -12.43 22.16
N GLU A 456 -5.12 -12.14 23.41
CA GLU A 456 -4.81 -10.76 23.82
C GLU A 456 -3.33 -10.49 23.50
N MET A 457 -3.07 -9.32 22.90
CA MET A 457 -1.75 -8.92 22.41
C MET A 457 -1.18 -7.83 23.32
N HIS A 458 0.09 -7.99 23.68
CA HIS A 458 0.90 -6.99 24.38
C HIS A 458 2.20 -6.83 23.57
N ALA A 459 2.21 -5.87 22.64
CA ALA A 459 3.18 -5.78 21.53
C ALA A 459 3.34 -7.13 20.80
N ASN A 460 4.48 -7.82 20.96
CA ASN A 460 4.75 -9.14 20.36
C ASN A 460 4.40 -10.32 21.31
N SER A 461 4.16 -10.07 22.60
CA SER A 461 3.75 -11.10 23.56
C SER A 461 2.24 -11.37 23.50
N ARG A 462 1.84 -12.60 23.84
CA ARG A 462 0.55 -13.20 23.45
C ARG A 462 -0.02 -13.99 24.62
N GLU A 463 -1.26 -13.72 25.00
CA GLU A 463 -1.98 -14.44 26.05
C GLU A 463 -3.22 -15.13 25.44
N ASP A 464 -3.33 -16.47 25.59
CA ASP A 464 -4.48 -17.26 25.10
C ASP A 464 -5.72 -17.01 25.99
N VAL A 465 -6.72 -16.32 25.44
CA VAL A 465 -7.97 -15.96 26.12
C VAL A 465 -9.08 -16.95 25.74
N LYS A 466 -10.05 -17.19 26.64
CA LYS A 466 -11.19 -18.12 26.38
C LYS A 466 -12.44 -17.41 25.85
N VAL A 467 -12.73 -16.22 26.36
CA VAL A 467 -13.90 -15.40 26.04
C VAL A 467 -13.47 -13.94 25.99
N ALA A 468 -13.91 -13.20 24.98
CA ALA A 468 -13.80 -11.75 24.85
C ALA A 468 -15.20 -11.12 24.83
N LEU A 469 -15.30 -9.87 25.28
CA LEU A 469 -16.54 -9.17 25.63
C LEU A 469 -16.69 -7.84 24.87
N ALA A 470 -17.82 -7.15 25.01
CA ALA A 470 -18.02 -5.85 24.38
C ALA A 470 -16.98 -4.83 24.85
N GLY A 471 -16.42 -4.03 23.95
CA GLY A 471 -15.35 -3.09 24.25
C GLY A 471 -13.95 -3.70 24.41
N ASP A 472 -13.76 -4.99 24.14
CA ASP A 472 -12.43 -5.60 23.98
C ASP A 472 -11.83 -5.37 22.58
N ILE A 473 -10.51 -5.53 22.50
CA ILE A 473 -9.72 -5.61 21.26
C ILE A 473 -8.89 -6.89 21.34
N VAL A 474 -9.09 -7.82 20.39
CA VAL A 474 -8.46 -9.15 20.42
C VAL A 474 -7.99 -9.59 19.03
N ALA A 475 -6.94 -10.41 18.97
CA ALA A 475 -6.48 -11.05 17.75
C ALA A 475 -7.11 -12.45 17.59
N LEU A 476 -7.76 -12.68 16.46
CA LEU A 476 -8.37 -13.96 16.09
C LEU A 476 -7.41 -14.77 15.22
N ALA A 477 -7.10 -16.00 15.63
CA ALA A 477 -6.25 -16.90 14.87
C ALA A 477 -7.07 -17.88 14.02
N GLY A 478 -6.71 -18.01 12.74
CA GLY A 478 -7.23 -19.06 11.85
C GLY A 478 -8.39 -18.68 10.94
N LEU A 479 -8.72 -17.38 10.84
CA LEU A 479 -9.58 -16.85 9.77
C LEU A 479 -8.86 -16.98 8.41
N LYS A 480 -9.62 -16.95 7.31
CA LYS A 480 -9.12 -17.22 5.95
C LYS A 480 -9.65 -16.27 4.88
N ASP A 481 -10.91 -15.87 5.01
CA ASP A 481 -11.62 -15.05 4.04
C ASP A 481 -11.80 -13.60 4.51
N THR A 482 -11.75 -13.35 5.82
CA THR A 482 -11.91 -12.01 6.39
C THR A 482 -10.71 -11.11 6.10
N ILE A 483 -10.97 -9.93 5.54
CA ILE A 483 -9.98 -8.87 5.32
C ILE A 483 -10.24 -7.65 6.23
N THR A 484 -9.26 -6.75 6.31
CA THR A 484 -9.40 -5.46 7.01
C THR A 484 -10.58 -4.66 6.46
N GLY A 485 -11.43 -4.14 7.36
CA GLY A 485 -12.67 -3.42 7.05
C GLY A 485 -13.94 -4.28 7.04
N GLU A 486 -13.85 -5.60 7.29
CA GLU A 486 -15.02 -6.48 7.30
C GLU A 486 -15.60 -6.76 8.68
N THR A 487 -16.90 -7.03 8.71
CA THR A 487 -17.68 -7.31 9.92
C THR A 487 -17.78 -8.80 10.19
N LEU A 488 -17.43 -9.18 11.42
CA LEU A 488 -17.74 -10.48 12.00
C LEU A 488 -18.97 -10.33 12.90
N CYS A 489 -19.99 -11.15 12.69
CA CYS A 489 -21.26 -11.09 13.40
C CYS A 489 -21.77 -12.47 13.82
N ASP A 490 -22.79 -12.47 14.67
CA ASP A 490 -23.62 -13.63 14.97
C ASP A 490 -24.28 -14.17 13.68
N PRO A 491 -24.08 -15.45 13.32
CA PRO A 491 -24.67 -16.05 12.12
C PRO A 491 -26.21 -16.05 12.05
N ASP A 492 -26.90 -15.87 13.19
CA ASP A 492 -28.36 -15.83 13.27
C ASP A 492 -28.89 -14.38 13.36
N ASN A 493 -28.02 -13.38 13.54
CA ASN A 493 -28.34 -11.96 13.63
C ASN A 493 -27.37 -11.08 12.79
N PRO A 494 -27.36 -11.24 11.44
CA PRO A 494 -26.50 -10.48 10.53
C PRO A 494 -26.50 -8.97 10.77
N ILE A 495 -25.33 -8.35 10.60
CA ILE A 495 -25.15 -6.90 10.47
C ILE A 495 -23.86 -6.63 9.68
N VAL A 496 -23.88 -5.67 8.76
CA VAL A 496 -22.68 -5.07 8.16
C VAL A 496 -22.40 -3.76 8.88
N LEU A 497 -21.33 -3.67 9.64
CA LEU A 497 -20.89 -2.40 10.23
C LEU A 497 -20.36 -1.47 9.12
N GLU A 498 -20.41 -0.16 9.40
CA GLU A 498 -19.84 0.87 8.52
C GLU A 498 -18.37 0.53 8.16
N ARG A 499 -18.09 0.48 6.85
CA ARG A 499 -16.75 0.21 6.33
C ARG A 499 -15.86 1.45 6.40
N MET A 500 -14.57 1.23 6.53
CA MET A 500 -13.56 2.23 6.22
C MET A 500 -13.53 2.47 4.71
N ASP A 501 -13.44 3.73 4.32
CA ASP A 501 -13.23 4.16 2.93
C ASP A 501 -11.72 4.20 2.65
N PHE A 502 -11.28 3.51 1.60
CA PHE A 502 -9.86 3.31 1.28
C PHE A 502 -9.44 4.22 0.12
N PRO A 503 -8.45 5.12 0.30
CA PRO A 503 -8.00 5.99 -0.77
C PRO A 503 -7.26 5.22 -1.88
N ASP A 504 -7.42 5.66 -3.13
CA ASP A 504 -6.71 5.10 -4.28
C ASP A 504 -5.18 5.26 -4.15
N PRO A 505 -4.38 4.27 -4.60
CA PRO A 505 -2.92 4.37 -4.65
C PRO A 505 -2.42 5.54 -5.52
N VAL A 506 -1.39 6.25 -5.05
CA VAL A 506 -0.87 7.46 -5.73
C VAL A 506 0.46 7.25 -6.46
N ILE A 507 1.26 6.25 -6.08
CA ILE A 507 2.50 5.87 -6.79
C ILE A 507 2.36 4.46 -7.37
N LYS A 508 2.86 4.26 -8.60
CA LYS A 508 3.03 2.95 -9.24
C LYS A 508 4.51 2.70 -9.56
N VAL A 509 4.98 1.48 -9.32
CA VAL A 509 6.38 1.04 -9.45
C VAL A 509 6.42 -0.36 -10.05
N ALA A 510 7.39 -0.64 -10.93
CA ALA A 510 7.61 -2.00 -11.43
C ALA A 510 8.42 -2.84 -10.44
N ILE A 511 8.03 -4.11 -10.27
CA ILE A 511 8.78 -5.11 -9.52
C ILE A 511 9.07 -6.34 -10.39
N GLU A 512 10.34 -6.77 -10.42
CA GLU A 512 10.78 -7.91 -11.22
C GLU A 512 11.63 -8.89 -10.40
N PRO A 513 11.28 -10.19 -10.34
CA PRO A 513 12.05 -11.17 -9.57
C PRO A 513 13.36 -11.51 -10.29
N LYS A 514 14.49 -11.46 -9.56
CA LYS A 514 15.83 -11.72 -10.13
C LYS A 514 16.00 -13.15 -10.64
N THR A 515 15.27 -14.12 -10.09
CA THR A 515 15.30 -15.51 -10.54
C THR A 515 13.91 -16.08 -10.77
N LYS A 516 13.81 -17.09 -11.64
CA LYS A 516 12.54 -17.78 -11.91
C LYS A 516 11.97 -18.51 -10.69
N ALA A 517 12.80 -18.85 -9.70
CA ALA A 517 12.35 -19.50 -8.46
C ALA A 517 11.72 -18.50 -7.48
N ASP A 518 11.87 -17.20 -7.72
CA ASP A 518 11.30 -16.14 -6.89
C ASP A 518 9.96 -15.63 -7.42
N ILE A 519 9.54 -16.01 -8.64
CA ILE A 519 8.23 -15.64 -9.22
C ILE A 519 7.08 -16.11 -8.31
N ASP A 520 7.03 -17.39 -7.97
CA ASP A 520 5.96 -17.99 -7.17
C ASP A 520 5.96 -17.47 -5.72
N LYS A 521 7.16 -17.22 -5.17
CA LYS A 521 7.33 -16.58 -3.86
C LYS A 521 6.83 -15.14 -3.88
N MET A 522 7.19 -14.36 -4.90
CA MET A 522 6.81 -12.96 -5.05
C MET A 522 5.30 -12.83 -5.16
N ALA A 523 4.65 -13.64 -5.99
CA ALA A 523 3.18 -13.70 -6.06
C ALA A 523 2.56 -14.05 -4.70
N THR A 524 3.10 -15.04 -3.98
CA THR A 524 2.61 -15.45 -2.65
C THR A 524 2.80 -14.35 -1.60
N GLY A 525 3.91 -13.60 -1.65
CA GLY A 525 4.19 -12.48 -0.76
C GLY A 525 3.31 -11.27 -1.04
N LEU A 526 3.17 -10.87 -2.31
CA LEU A 526 2.31 -9.76 -2.75
C LEU A 526 0.85 -9.99 -2.34
N ILE A 527 0.33 -11.21 -2.52
CA ILE A 527 -1.04 -11.58 -2.08
C ILE A 527 -1.22 -11.37 -0.56
N LYS A 528 -0.22 -11.75 0.25
CA LYS A 528 -0.29 -11.60 1.71
C LYS A 528 -0.15 -10.15 2.16
N LEU A 529 0.74 -9.39 1.55
CA LEU A 529 0.93 -7.98 1.87
C LEU A 529 -0.29 -7.12 1.48
N ALA A 530 -0.97 -7.44 0.36
CA ALA A 530 -2.25 -6.82 0.00
C ALA A 530 -3.44 -7.25 0.90
N GLN A 531 -3.37 -8.41 1.55
CA GLN A 531 -4.33 -8.82 2.59
C GLN A 531 -4.09 -8.10 3.93
N GLU A 532 -2.84 -7.75 4.22
CA GLU A 532 -2.43 -7.00 5.39
C GLU A 532 -2.72 -5.49 5.24
N ASP A 533 -2.44 -4.92 4.07
CA ASP A 533 -2.71 -3.52 3.74
C ASP A 533 -3.57 -3.34 2.47
N PRO A 534 -4.90 -3.16 2.61
CA PRO A 534 -5.79 -2.71 1.55
C PRO A 534 -5.41 -1.46 0.73
N SER A 535 -4.46 -0.61 1.14
CA SER A 535 -3.93 0.45 0.27
C SER A 535 -2.84 -0.04 -0.68
N PHE A 536 -2.18 -1.15 -0.35
CA PHE A 536 -1.21 -1.79 -1.23
C PHE A 536 -1.93 -2.63 -2.29
N HIS A 537 -1.85 -2.17 -3.54
CA HIS A 537 -2.38 -2.88 -4.69
C HIS A 537 -1.23 -3.45 -5.53
N PHE A 538 -1.48 -4.56 -6.22
CA PHE A 538 -0.59 -5.04 -7.26
C PHE A 538 -1.39 -5.52 -8.46
N SER A 539 -0.87 -5.25 -9.64
CA SER A 539 -1.43 -5.63 -10.92
C SER A 539 -0.35 -6.28 -11.78
N ARG A 540 -0.76 -6.99 -12.83
CA ARG A 540 0.14 -7.45 -13.89
C ARG A 540 -0.34 -6.83 -15.19
N ASP A 541 0.53 -6.06 -15.83
CA ASP A 541 0.25 -5.55 -17.16
C ASP A 541 0.30 -6.73 -18.15
N GLU A 542 -0.76 -6.94 -18.92
CA GLU A 542 -0.83 -8.05 -19.88
C GLU A 542 -0.10 -7.76 -21.20
N GLU A 543 0.09 -6.49 -21.56
CA GLU A 543 0.79 -6.07 -22.78
C GLU A 543 2.32 -6.21 -22.60
N ILE A 544 2.86 -5.77 -21.46
CA ILE A 544 4.29 -5.77 -21.14
C ILE A 544 4.69 -7.01 -20.29
N ASN A 545 3.73 -7.70 -19.67
CA ASN A 545 3.95 -8.85 -18.78
C ASN A 545 4.75 -8.55 -17.50
N GLN A 546 4.88 -7.28 -17.15
CA GLN A 546 5.53 -6.78 -15.93
C GLN A 546 4.55 -6.82 -14.74
N THR A 547 5.06 -7.02 -13.53
CA THR A 547 4.26 -6.84 -12.30
C THR A 547 4.43 -5.41 -11.80
N VAL A 548 3.31 -4.71 -11.59
CA VAL A 548 3.28 -3.34 -11.10
C VAL A 548 2.71 -3.35 -9.69
N ILE A 549 3.37 -2.66 -8.78
CA ILE A 549 2.96 -2.47 -7.39
C ILE A 549 2.60 -1.02 -7.17
N GLU A 550 1.56 -0.78 -6.38
CA GLU A 550 0.91 0.52 -6.23
C GLU A 550 0.64 0.80 -4.75
N GLY A 551 0.93 2.03 -4.30
CA GLY A 551 0.78 2.38 -2.88
C GLY A 551 0.73 3.89 -2.59
N MET A 552 0.67 4.20 -1.30
CA MET A 552 0.43 5.56 -0.78
C MET A 552 1.62 6.52 -0.85
N GLY A 553 2.80 6.02 -1.22
CA GLY A 553 4.01 6.82 -1.35
C GLY A 553 5.28 5.98 -1.56
N GLU A 554 6.41 6.67 -1.62
CA GLU A 554 7.71 6.08 -1.98
C GLU A 554 8.29 5.25 -0.82
N LEU A 555 8.14 5.73 0.41
CA LEU A 555 8.55 5.02 1.62
C LEU A 555 7.67 3.79 1.88
N HIS A 556 6.37 3.85 1.58
CA HIS A 556 5.48 2.69 1.60
C HIS A 556 6.03 1.59 0.69
N LEU A 557 6.22 1.89 -0.60
CA LEU A 557 6.65 0.89 -1.59
C LEU A 557 8.06 0.36 -1.32
N GLU A 558 8.97 1.20 -0.80
CA GLU A 558 10.29 0.76 -0.35
C GLU A 558 10.20 -0.28 0.78
N ILE A 559 9.37 -0.03 1.80
CA ILE A 559 9.17 -0.95 2.94
C ILE A 559 8.48 -2.25 2.49
N ILE A 560 7.50 -2.20 1.58
CA ILE A 560 6.89 -3.41 1.01
C ILE A 560 7.93 -4.27 0.27
N VAL A 561 8.82 -3.63 -0.51
CA VAL A 561 9.92 -4.33 -1.19
C VAL A 561 10.92 -4.92 -0.19
N ASP A 562 11.24 -4.24 0.91
CA ASP A 562 12.11 -4.78 1.95
C ASP A 562 11.47 -5.95 2.70
N ARG A 563 10.18 -5.86 3.04
CA ARG A 563 9.41 -6.98 3.63
C ARG A 563 9.37 -8.20 2.70
N LEU A 564 9.19 -8.02 1.39
CA LEU A 564 9.34 -9.10 0.40
C LEU A 564 10.74 -9.75 0.43
N LYS A 565 11.80 -8.96 0.62
CA LYS A 565 13.18 -9.46 0.73
C LYS A 565 13.42 -10.20 2.06
N ARG A 566 13.03 -9.64 3.21
CA ARG A 566 13.30 -10.24 4.53
C ARG A 566 12.36 -11.40 4.88
N GLU A 567 11.04 -11.18 4.83
CA GLU A 567 10.03 -12.17 5.25
C GLU A 567 9.89 -13.30 4.24
N PHE A 568 9.73 -12.95 2.96
CA PHE A 568 9.41 -13.90 1.88
C PHE A 568 10.65 -14.42 1.13
N LYS A 569 11.84 -13.85 1.40
CA LYS A 569 13.12 -14.26 0.78
C LYS A 569 13.04 -14.23 -0.74
N VAL A 570 12.49 -13.12 -1.24
CA VAL A 570 12.33 -12.76 -2.65
C VAL A 570 13.38 -11.73 -3.01
N GLU A 571 14.35 -12.10 -3.85
CA GLU A 571 15.20 -11.10 -4.48
C GLU A 571 14.48 -10.49 -5.69
N ALA A 572 14.00 -9.26 -5.54
CA ALA A 572 13.41 -8.47 -6.61
C ALA A 572 14.20 -7.20 -6.90
N ASN A 573 14.19 -6.80 -8.18
CA ASN A 573 14.57 -5.50 -8.67
C ASN A 573 13.35 -4.57 -8.68
N VAL A 574 13.60 -3.26 -8.62
CA VAL A 574 12.59 -2.20 -8.57
C VAL A 574 12.93 -1.18 -9.65
N GLY A 575 11.93 -0.68 -10.37
CA GLY A 575 12.13 0.31 -11.42
C GLY A 575 10.88 1.14 -11.73
N ALA A 576 11.03 2.13 -12.60
CA ALA A 576 9.87 2.84 -13.14
C ALA A 576 8.97 1.86 -13.94
N PRO A 577 7.64 1.97 -13.84
CA PRO A 577 6.74 1.20 -14.70
C PRO A 577 6.97 1.58 -16.16
N GLN A 578 7.00 0.59 -17.05
CA GLN A 578 7.09 0.87 -18.47
C GLN A 578 5.81 1.59 -18.96
N VAL A 579 5.97 2.49 -19.93
CA VAL A 579 4.86 3.27 -20.50
C VAL A 579 4.36 2.57 -21.76
N ASN A 580 3.06 2.30 -21.84
CA ASN A 580 2.43 1.59 -22.97
C ASN A 580 2.24 2.54 -24.16
N TYR A 581 3.37 2.94 -24.78
CA TYR A 581 3.39 3.70 -26.03
C TYR A 581 2.62 2.97 -27.14
N ARG A 582 2.15 3.74 -28.12
CA ARG A 582 1.55 3.22 -29.37
C ARG A 582 2.29 3.76 -30.58
N GLU A 583 2.08 3.14 -31.74
CA GLU A 583 2.49 3.69 -33.03
C GLU A 583 1.25 4.10 -33.85
N SER A 584 1.39 5.07 -34.74
CA SER A 584 0.38 5.46 -35.72
C SER A 584 1.06 6.05 -36.97
N ILE A 585 0.28 6.51 -37.95
CA ILE A 585 0.79 7.09 -39.21
C ILE A 585 0.38 8.54 -39.37
N SER A 586 1.05 9.27 -40.28
CA SER A 586 0.81 10.70 -40.49
C SER A 586 0.44 11.09 -41.92
N LYS A 587 0.55 10.16 -42.87
CA LYS A 587 0.28 10.37 -44.29
C LYS A 587 -0.43 9.14 -44.85
N VAL A 588 -1.31 9.36 -45.83
CA VAL A 588 -1.85 8.26 -46.64
C VAL A 588 -0.72 7.65 -47.46
N ALA A 589 -0.59 6.33 -47.45
CA ALA A 589 0.40 5.61 -48.26
C ALA A 589 -0.21 4.37 -48.91
N GLU A 590 -0.05 4.26 -50.23
CA GLU A 590 -0.45 3.09 -51.00
C GLU A 590 0.78 2.23 -51.35
N VAL A 591 0.68 0.92 -51.10
CA VAL A 591 1.76 -0.04 -51.35
C VAL A 591 1.23 -1.27 -52.04
N LYS A 592 1.82 -1.55 -53.20
CA LYS A 592 1.71 -2.83 -53.89
C LYS A 592 2.85 -3.76 -53.44
N TYR A 593 2.51 -4.99 -53.05
CA TYR A 593 3.46 -6.01 -52.59
C TYR A 593 3.17 -7.37 -53.21
N ILE A 594 4.20 -7.97 -53.82
CA ILE A 594 4.13 -9.28 -54.50
C ILE A 594 4.93 -10.30 -53.68
N HIS A 595 4.24 -11.22 -53.01
CA HIS A 595 4.84 -12.38 -52.39
C HIS A 595 4.92 -13.52 -53.41
N LYS A 596 6.12 -13.77 -53.97
CA LYS A 596 6.39 -14.92 -54.84
C LYS A 596 7.52 -15.78 -54.28
N LYS A 597 7.25 -17.04 -53.98
CA LYS A 597 8.27 -18.05 -53.61
C LYS A 597 8.07 -19.35 -54.38
N GLN A 598 9.18 -19.87 -54.91
CA GLN A 598 9.22 -21.08 -55.72
C GLN A 598 10.51 -21.86 -55.39
N SER A 599 10.51 -22.56 -54.26
CA SER A 599 11.69 -23.24 -53.72
C SER A 599 11.34 -24.61 -53.13
N GLY A 600 11.31 -25.64 -53.98
CA GLY A 600 11.30 -27.06 -53.57
C GLY A 600 10.02 -27.60 -52.93
N GLY A 601 8.91 -26.85 -52.91
CA GLY A 601 7.62 -27.28 -52.36
C GLY A 601 6.45 -26.68 -53.15
N GLN A 602 5.24 -26.68 -52.56
CA GLN A 602 4.10 -25.93 -53.11
C GLN A 602 4.49 -24.47 -53.35
N GLY A 603 4.13 -23.93 -54.52
CA GLY A 603 4.40 -22.53 -54.84
C GLY A 603 3.59 -21.61 -53.94
N GLN A 604 4.08 -20.38 -53.80
CA GLN A 604 3.37 -19.31 -53.10
C GLN A 604 3.35 -18.09 -54.00
N PHE A 605 2.14 -17.65 -54.37
CA PHE A 605 1.89 -16.42 -55.09
C PHE A 605 0.74 -15.66 -54.43
N ALA A 606 0.97 -14.39 -54.10
CA ALA A 606 -0.07 -13.43 -53.76
C ALA A 606 0.43 -12.01 -54.08
N ASP A 607 -0.43 -11.22 -54.70
CA ASP A 607 -0.18 -9.82 -55.04
C ASP A 607 -1.31 -8.97 -54.46
N ILE A 608 -0.98 -7.91 -53.73
CA ILE A 608 -1.96 -7.02 -53.08
C ILE A 608 -1.51 -5.57 -53.16
N THR A 609 -2.48 -4.66 -53.29
CA THR A 609 -2.32 -3.22 -53.17
C THR A 609 -3.16 -2.73 -51.98
N VAL A 610 -2.49 -2.29 -50.92
CA VAL A 610 -3.11 -1.80 -49.68
C VAL A 610 -2.82 -0.31 -49.53
N ARG A 611 -3.86 0.46 -49.24
CA ARG A 611 -3.80 1.90 -48.92
C ARG A 611 -4.02 2.07 -47.42
N PHE A 612 -3.02 2.61 -46.73
CA PHE A 612 -3.07 2.92 -45.31
C PHE A 612 -3.43 4.41 -45.14
N GLU A 613 -4.43 4.69 -44.31
CA GLU A 613 -4.96 6.03 -44.02
C GLU A 613 -4.94 6.28 -42.50
N PRO A 614 -4.44 7.43 -42.01
CA PRO A 614 -4.59 7.79 -40.60
C PRO A 614 -6.07 8.07 -40.26
N MET A 615 -6.46 7.74 -39.03
CA MET A 615 -7.79 8.03 -38.48
C MET A 615 -7.74 9.13 -37.41
N GLU A 616 -8.89 9.48 -36.84
CA GLU A 616 -8.96 10.37 -35.67
C GLU A 616 -8.49 9.61 -34.41
N ALA A 617 -7.89 10.32 -33.46
CA ALA A 617 -7.28 9.69 -32.29
C ALA A 617 -8.29 8.92 -31.44
N GLY A 618 -8.00 7.66 -31.12
CA GLY A 618 -8.91 6.75 -30.43
C GLY A 618 -9.94 6.01 -31.33
N SER A 619 -9.80 6.08 -32.65
CA SER A 619 -10.61 5.29 -33.59
C SER A 619 -10.20 3.82 -33.66
N GLY A 620 -8.97 3.47 -33.29
CA GLY A 620 -8.46 2.11 -33.32
C GLY A 620 -8.06 1.64 -34.73
N TYR A 621 -8.41 0.40 -35.09
CA TYR A 621 -8.06 -0.21 -36.38
C TYR A 621 -9.30 -0.52 -37.21
N GLU A 622 -9.33 -0.09 -38.47
CA GLU A 622 -10.40 -0.39 -39.41
C GLU A 622 -9.86 -1.10 -40.68
N PHE A 623 -10.29 -2.34 -40.93
CA PHE A 623 -10.05 -3.01 -42.21
C PHE A 623 -11.20 -2.77 -43.19
N LYS A 624 -10.88 -2.38 -44.42
CA LYS A 624 -11.87 -2.11 -45.48
C LYS A 624 -11.48 -2.81 -46.79
N SER A 625 -12.44 -3.45 -47.45
CA SER A 625 -12.25 -4.05 -48.77
C SER A 625 -12.86 -3.17 -49.85
N GLU A 626 -12.04 -2.55 -50.71
CA GLU A 626 -12.45 -1.72 -51.84
C GLU A 626 -12.25 -2.42 -53.22
N ILE A 627 -11.91 -3.71 -53.21
CA ILE A 627 -11.66 -4.55 -54.40
C ILE A 627 -12.79 -4.43 -55.43
N LYS A 628 -12.42 -4.13 -56.67
CA LYS A 628 -13.31 -4.10 -57.84
C LYS A 628 -13.11 -5.35 -58.69
N GLY A 629 -14.17 -5.83 -59.34
CA GLY A 629 -14.12 -6.93 -60.31
C GLY A 629 -13.75 -8.33 -59.79
N GLY A 630 -13.45 -8.50 -58.49
CA GLY A 630 -13.05 -9.79 -57.92
C GLY A 630 -11.58 -10.16 -58.11
N ALA A 631 -10.71 -9.16 -58.34
CA ALA A 631 -9.27 -9.35 -58.58
C ALA A 631 -8.52 -10.12 -57.46
N VAL A 632 -9.06 -10.09 -56.24
CA VAL A 632 -8.75 -11.06 -55.17
C VAL A 632 -10.04 -11.80 -54.78
N PRO A 633 -10.08 -13.14 -54.84
CA PRO A 633 -11.22 -13.94 -54.39
C PRO A 633 -11.61 -13.67 -52.93
N LYS A 634 -12.92 -13.67 -52.64
CA LYS A 634 -13.45 -13.40 -51.29
C LYS A 634 -12.91 -14.35 -50.22
N GLU A 635 -12.53 -15.56 -50.61
CA GLU A 635 -11.95 -16.59 -49.75
C GLU A 635 -10.55 -16.25 -49.23
N TYR A 636 -9.81 -15.36 -49.92
CA TYR A 636 -8.46 -14.95 -49.52
C TYR A 636 -8.43 -13.62 -48.73
N ILE A 637 -9.51 -12.83 -48.78
CA ILE A 637 -9.64 -11.57 -48.03
C ILE A 637 -9.44 -11.76 -46.51
N PRO A 638 -9.99 -12.81 -45.85
CA PRO A 638 -9.70 -13.10 -44.44
C PRO A 638 -8.22 -13.36 -44.15
N GLY A 639 -7.46 -13.89 -45.12
CA GLY A 639 -6.02 -14.07 -45.03
C GLY A 639 -5.28 -12.74 -45.01
N VAL A 640 -5.69 -11.78 -45.86
CA VAL A 640 -5.14 -10.42 -45.86
C VAL A 640 -5.47 -9.70 -44.55
N MET A 641 -6.74 -9.72 -44.15
CA MET A 641 -7.22 -9.10 -42.91
C MET A 641 -6.43 -9.58 -41.69
N LYS A 642 -6.36 -10.91 -41.48
CA LYS A 642 -5.57 -11.52 -40.40
C LYS A 642 -4.08 -11.19 -40.47
N GLY A 643 -3.51 -11.16 -41.68
CA GLY A 643 -2.11 -10.83 -41.88
C GLY A 643 -1.76 -9.36 -41.61
N LEU A 644 -2.75 -8.46 -41.63
CA LEU A 644 -2.62 -7.08 -41.16
C LEU A 644 -2.82 -7.00 -39.63
N GLU A 645 -3.86 -7.64 -39.08
CA GLU A 645 -4.16 -7.67 -37.64
C GLU A 645 -2.99 -8.20 -36.80
N GLU A 646 -2.41 -9.34 -37.19
CA GLU A 646 -1.22 -9.91 -36.54
C GLU A 646 0.00 -8.98 -36.59
N CYS A 647 0.03 -8.06 -37.57
CA CYS A 647 1.10 -7.09 -37.75
C CYS A 647 0.84 -5.78 -36.99
N MET A 648 -0.41 -5.39 -36.75
CA MET A 648 -0.74 -4.20 -35.95
C MET A 648 -0.19 -4.29 -34.52
N ASN A 649 -0.07 -5.49 -33.94
CA ASN A 649 0.55 -5.68 -32.63
C ASN A 649 2.05 -5.31 -32.56
N ASN A 650 2.74 -5.20 -33.70
CA ASN A 650 4.17 -4.90 -33.76
C ASN A 650 4.44 -3.80 -34.81
N GLY A 651 4.52 -2.56 -34.34
CA GLY A 651 4.91 -1.40 -35.14
C GLY A 651 6.30 -1.47 -35.76
N VAL A 652 6.69 -0.41 -36.47
CA VAL A 652 7.87 -0.39 -37.35
C VAL A 652 8.94 0.62 -36.90
N LEU A 653 8.64 1.46 -35.90
CA LEU A 653 9.64 2.31 -35.22
C LEU A 653 10.29 1.59 -34.04
N ALA A 654 9.46 1.06 -33.13
CA ALA A 654 9.88 0.50 -31.85
C ALA A 654 9.11 -0.79 -31.48
N GLY A 655 8.27 -1.28 -32.39
CA GLY A 655 7.50 -2.51 -32.19
C GLY A 655 6.35 -2.35 -31.18
N PHE A 656 5.84 -1.13 -30.99
CA PHE A 656 4.65 -0.90 -30.16
C PHE A 656 3.36 -1.15 -30.95
N PRO A 657 2.21 -1.43 -30.30
CA PRO A 657 0.95 -1.65 -30.99
C PRO A 657 0.51 -0.43 -31.80
N VAL A 658 0.08 -0.67 -33.05
CA VAL A 658 -0.35 0.34 -34.00
C VAL A 658 -1.85 0.64 -33.84
N VAL A 659 -2.19 1.92 -33.72
CA VAL A 659 -3.55 2.42 -33.52
C VAL A 659 -3.86 3.60 -34.46
N ASP A 660 -5.15 3.90 -34.63
CA ASP A 660 -5.69 4.99 -35.44
C ASP A 660 -5.27 4.90 -36.92
N VAL A 661 -5.40 3.69 -37.48
CA VAL A 661 -5.06 3.34 -38.87
C VAL A 661 -6.21 2.59 -39.53
N ARG A 662 -6.67 3.09 -40.69
CA ARG A 662 -7.49 2.34 -41.63
C ARG A 662 -6.61 1.67 -42.68
N ALA A 663 -6.83 0.39 -42.94
CA ALA A 663 -6.19 -0.35 -44.03
C ALA A 663 -7.24 -0.74 -45.09
N ALA A 664 -7.18 -0.10 -46.25
CA ALA A 664 -8.04 -0.37 -47.39
C ALA A 664 -7.34 -1.29 -48.40
N LEU A 665 -7.89 -2.49 -48.64
CA LEU A 665 -7.45 -3.38 -49.71
C LEU A 665 -8.10 -2.94 -51.04
N VAL A 666 -7.30 -2.33 -51.93
CA VAL A 666 -7.78 -1.63 -53.13
C VAL A 666 -7.78 -2.53 -54.36
N ASP A 667 -6.71 -3.31 -54.54
CA ASP A 667 -6.44 -4.12 -55.72
C ASP A 667 -5.54 -5.32 -55.37
N GLY A 668 -5.34 -6.26 -56.29
CA GLY A 668 -4.43 -7.40 -56.12
C GLY A 668 -4.53 -8.40 -57.28
N SER A 669 -3.73 -9.47 -57.22
CA SER A 669 -3.85 -10.59 -58.15
C SER A 669 -3.48 -11.93 -57.51
N TYR A 670 -3.99 -13.02 -58.09
CA TYR A 670 -3.81 -14.40 -57.62
C TYR A 670 -3.43 -15.33 -58.78
N HIS A 671 -3.03 -16.56 -58.46
CA HIS A 671 -2.71 -17.60 -59.41
C HIS A 671 -3.37 -18.91 -58.97
N ASP A 672 -4.15 -19.55 -59.84
CA ASP A 672 -5.08 -20.64 -59.50
C ASP A 672 -4.45 -21.85 -58.77
N VAL A 673 -3.14 -22.04 -58.94
CA VAL A 673 -2.39 -23.20 -58.40
C VAL A 673 -1.45 -22.82 -57.24
N ASP A 674 -0.95 -21.57 -57.19
CA ASP A 674 0.06 -21.14 -56.22
C ASP A 674 -0.47 -20.15 -55.16
N SER A 675 -1.71 -19.68 -55.30
CA SER A 675 -2.35 -18.81 -54.30
C SER A 675 -3.03 -19.61 -53.19
N SER A 676 -2.95 -19.06 -51.98
CA SER A 676 -3.57 -19.63 -50.78
C SER A 676 -3.80 -18.53 -49.75
N VAL A 677 -4.70 -18.79 -48.78
CA VAL A 677 -4.95 -17.88 -47.64
C VAL A 677 -3.64 -17.50 -46.93
N LEU A 678 -2.72 -18.46 -46.76
CA LEU A 678 -1.40 -18.23 -46.16
C LEU A 678 -0.48 -17.37 -47.03
N ALA A 679 -0.51 -17.52 -48.37
CA ALA A 679 0.26 -16.65 -49.26
C ALA A 679 -0.21 -15.20 -49.17
N PHE A 680 -1.52 -14.97 -49.13
CA PHE A 680 -2.12 -13.63 -48.94
C PHE A 680 -1.84 -13.06 -47.53
N GLN A 681 -1.84 -13.89 -46.49
CA GLN A 681 -1.45 -13.50 -45.13
C GLN A 681 0.03 -13.10 -45.05
N LEU A 682 0.93 -13.81 -45.74
CA LEU A 682 2.35 -13.44 -45.84
C LEU A 682 2.58 -12.17 -46.67
N ALA A 683 1.81 -11.98 -47.76
CA ALA A 683 1.84 -10.75 -48.53
C ALA A 683 1.37 -9.54 -47.70
N ALA A 684 0.32 -9.68 -46.90
CA ALA A 684 -0.19 -8.64 -46.01
C ALA A 684 0.86 -8.16 -44.99
N ARG A 685 1.54 -9.10 -44.31
CA ARG A 685 2.66 -8.79 -43.40
C ARG A 685 3.85 -8.10 -44.12
N GLY A 686 4.03 -8.35 -45.41
CA GLY A 686 5.01 -7.66 -46.27
C GLY A 686 4.58 -6.22 -46.62
N ALA A 687 3.37 -6.09 -47.17
CA ALA A 687 2.76 -4.80 -47.53
C ALA A 687 2.70 -3.84 -46.34
N PHE A 688 2.36 -4.34 -45.14
CA PHE A 688 2.35 -3.56 -43.90
C PHE A 688 3.70 -2.92 -43.58
N ARG A 689 4.79 -3.72 -43.57
CA ARG A 689 6.14 -3.25 -43.24
C ARG A 689 6.66 -2.18 -44.21
N GLU A 690 6.25 -2.23 -45.47
CA GLU A 690 6.58 -1.21 -46.46
C GLU A 690 5.63 -0.01 -46.40
N GLY A 691 4.33 -0.23 -46.15
CA GLY A 691 3.29 0.79 -46.04
C GLY A 691 3.54 1.72 -44.86
N MET A 692 3.68 1.16 -43.66
CA MET A 692 3.91 1.93 -42.43
C MET A 692 5.13 2.85 -42.52
N ARG A 693 6.23 2.42 -43.15
CA ARG A 693 7.42 3.25 -43.38
C ARG A 693 7.14 4.42 -44.33
N LYS A 694 6.40 4.19 -45.42
CA LYS A 694 6.04 5.22 -46.41
C LYS A 694 4.97 6.19 -45.86
N ALA A 695 4.13 5.74 -44.93
CA ALA A 695 3.07 6.50 -44.27
C ALA A 695 3.57 7.52 -43.23
N GLY A 696 4.89 7.59 -42.97
CA GLY A 696 5.49 8.48 -41.98
C GLY A 696 5.04 8.12 -40.57
N PRO A 697 5.58 7.05 -39.98
CA PRO A 697 5.11 6.54 -38.70
C PRO A 697 5.49 7.51 -37.56
N LYS A 698 4.63 7.56 -36.55
CA LYS A 698 4.77 8.37 -35.34
C LYS A 698 4.59 7.49 -34.11
N MET A 699 5.29 7.83 -33.03
CA MET A 699 5.03 7.25 -31.72
C MET A 699 4.03 8.13 -30.96
N LEU A 700 3.15 7.51 -30.18
CA LEU A 700 2.18 8.18 -29.32
C LEU A 700 2.44 7.81 -27.85
N GLU A 701 2.38 8.79 -26.95
CA GLU A 701 2.44 8.61 -25.50
C GLU A 701 1.05 8.82 -24.86
N PRO A 702 0.72 8.09 -23.78
CA PRO A 702 -0.49 8.34 -23.01
C PRO A 702 -0.39 9.67 -22.24
N ILE A 703 -1.34 10.56 -22.49
CA ILE A 703 -1.53 11.82 -21.78
C ILE A 703 -2.59 11.62 -20.70
N MET A 704 -2.22 11.96 -19.47
CA MET A 704 -3.09 11.90 -18.30
C MET A 704 -3.80 13.25 -18.10
N LYS A 705 -5.10 13.25 -17.82
CA LYS A 705 -5.73 14.37 -17.12
C LYS A 705 -5.32 14.27 -15.66
N VAL A 706 -4.67 15.29 -15.13
CA VAL A 706 -4.24 15.42 -13.74
C VAL A 706 -5.09 16.52 -13.08
N GLU A 707 -5.69 16.23 -11.92
CA GLU A 707 -6.30 17.23 -11.03
C GLU A 707 -5.40 17.37 -9.80
N VAL A 708 -4.81 18.54 -9.57
CA VAL A 708 -3.97 18.82 -8.38
C VAL A 708 -4.72 19.76 -7.44
N VAL A 709 -4.89 19.35 -6.18
CA VAL A 709 -5.52 20.16 -5.13
C VAL A 709 -4.43 20.67 -4.19
N THR A 710 -4.28 22.00 -4.08
CA THR A 710 -3.20 22.66 -3.31
C THR A 710 -3.72 23.89 -2.56
N PRO A 711 -3.13 24.26 -1.40
CA PRO A 711 -3.31 25.60 -0.84
C PRO A 711 -2.89 26.70 -1.83
N GLU A 712 -3.54 27.86 -1.75
CA GLU A 712 -3.26 29.02 -2.61
C GLU A 712 -1.81 29.53 -2.46
N GLU A 713 -1.21 29.39 -1.27
CA GLU A 713 0.20 29.70 -0.97
C GLU A 713 1.20 29.04 -1.94
N HIS A 714 0.89 27.83 -2.41
CA HIS A 714 1.77 26.97 -3.19
C HIS A 714 1.34 26.82 -4.66
N LEU A 715 0.31 27.55 -5.07
CA LEU A 715 -0.26 27.46 -6.42
C LEU A 715 0.79 27.76 -7.52
N GLY A 716 1.66 28.75 -7.29
CA GLY A 716 2.72 29.11 -8.24
C GLY A 716 3.77 28.02 -8.45
N ASP A 717 4.17 27.33 -7.38
CA ASP A 717 5.17 26.25 -7.42
C ASP A 717 4.63 25.04 -8.21
N VAL A 718 3.38 24.65 -7.92
CA VAL A 718 2.68 23.55 -8.59
C VAL A 718 2.50 23.83 -10.09
N ILE A 719 2.12 25.07 -10.44
CA ILE A 719 2.05 25.53 -11.84
C ILE A 719 3.42 25.45 -12.52
N GLY A 720 4.50 25.84 -11.83
CA GLY A 720 5.86 25.77 -12.35
C GLY A 720 6.31 24.33 -12.68
N ASP A 721 6.11 23.40 -11.75
CA ASP A 721 6.50 21.99 -11.93
C ASP A 721 5.67 21.28 -13.01
N LEU A 722 4.35 21.52 -13.07
CA LEU A 722 3.49 20.96 -14.13
C LEU A 722 3.92 21.43 -15.53
N ASN A 723 4.28 22.71 -15.69
CA ASN A 723 4.80 23.20 -16.98
C ASN A 723 6.18 22.61 -17.31
N SER A 724 7.04 22.36 -16.32
CA SER A 724 8.36 21.75 -16.54
C SER A 724 8.23 20.30 -17.06
N ARG A 725 7.24 19.56 -16.55
CA ARG A 725 6.84 18.20 -16.96
C ARG A 725 6.06 18.13 -18.27
N ARG A 726 6.27 19.08 -19.19
CA ARG A 726 5.56 19.20 -20.48
C ARG A 726 4.03 19.32 -20.35
N GLY A 727 3.51 19.64 -19.16
CA GLY A 727 2.09 19.70 -18.87
C GLY A 727 1.39 20.94 -19.44
N GLN A 728 0.17 20.77 -19.92
CA GLN A 728 -0.69 21.84 -20.41
C GLN A 728 -1.83 22.10 -19.41
N ILE A 729 -1.84 23.28 -18.80
CA ILE A 729 -2.86 23.66 -17.80
C ILE A 729 -4.14 24.10 -18.53
N ASN A 730 -5.27 23.50 -18.17
CA ASN A 730 -6.57 23.76 -18.79
C ASN A 730 -7.41 24.77 -17.99
N SER A 731 -7.50 24.57 -16.67
CA SER A 731 -8.44 25.29 -15.81
C SER A 731 -7.95 25.38 -14.37
N PHE A 732 -8.43 26.43 -13.69
CA PHE A 732 -8.30 26.63 -12.25
C PHE A 732 -9.68 26.58 -11.61
N GLY A 733 -9.80 25.88 -10.49
CA GLY A 733 -11.03 25.79 -9.69
C GLY A 733 -10.81 26.19 -8.24
N ASP A 734 -11.86 26.70 -7.60
CA ASP A 734 -11.89 26.91 -6.15
C ASP A 734 -12.60 25.73 -5.46
N LYS A 735 -12.01 25.23 -4.37
CA LYS A 735 -12.54 24.13 -3.55
C LYS A 735 -12.74 24.65 -2.11
N PRO A 736 -13.80 24.22 -1.39
CA PRO A 736 -14.04 24.68 -0.02
C PRO A 736 -12.82 24.51 0.90
N GLY A 737 -12.62 25.47 1.81
CA GLY A 737 -11.48 25.47 2.75
C GLY A 737 -10.21 26.15 2.24
N GLY A 738 -10.29 27.04 1.24
CA GLY A 738 -9.14 27.80 0.74
C GLY A 738 -8.18 27.00 -0.15
N LEU A 739 -8.65 25.87 -0.68
CA LEU A 739 -7.90 25.01 -1.58
C LEU A 739 -8.20 25.38 -3.04
N LYS A 740 -7.15 25.43 -3.85
CA LYS A 740 -7.20 25.63 -5.30
C LYS A 740 -7.06 24.29 -6.01
N VAL A 741 -7.68 24.19 -7.16
CA VAL A 741 -7.63 23.03 -8.06
C VAL A 741 -6.95 23.45 -9.36
N VAL A 742 -6.01 22.65 -9.85
CA VAL A 742 -5.33 22.83 -11.14
C VAL A 742 -5.63 21.61 -12.01
N ASP A 743 -6.36 21.80 -13.10
CA ASP A 743 -6.50 20.79 -14.16
C ASP A 743 -5.34 20.92 -15.15
N ALA A 744 -4.62 19.83 -15.39
CA ALA A 744 -3.58 19.76 -16.41
C ALA A 744 -3.69 18.49 -17.28
N LEU A 745 -3.14 18.55 -18.49
CA LEU A 745 -2.84 17.40 -19.34
C LEU A 745 -1.34 17.17 -19.33
N VAL A 746 -0.88 16.05 -18.76
CA VAL A 746 0.55 15.75 -18.55
C VAL A 746 0.88 14.36 -19.11
N PRO A 747 2.00 14.15 -19.82
CA PRO A 747 2.40 12.82 -20.28
C PRO A 747 2.73 11.90 -19.10
N LEU A 748 2.26 10.65 -19.14
CA LEU A 748 2.45 9.68 -18.05
C LEU A 748 3.94 9.44 -17.70
N ALA A 749 4.83 9.52 -18.70
CA ALA A 749 6.27 9.38 -18.50
C ALA A 749 6.87 10.44 -17.54
N GLU A 750 6.33 11.67 -17.56
CA GLU A 750 6.80 12.79 -16.73
C GLU A 750 6.20 12.78 -15.31
N MET A 751 5.15 11.97 -15.09
CA MET A 751 4.43 11.85 -13.81
C MET A 751 5.11 10.91 -12.81
N PHE A 752 6.18 10.22 -13.21
CA PHE A 752 6.95 9.38 -12.28
C PHE A 752 7.54 10.22 -11.13
N GLN A 753 7.48 9.68 -9.90
CA GLN A 753 7.85 10.36 -8.65
C GLN A 753 7.16 11.72 -8.38
N TYR A 754 6.09 12.09 -9.12
CA TYR A 754 5.41 13.38 -8.93
C TYR A 754 4.90 13.61 -7.51
N VAL A 755 4.40 12.56 -6.82
CA VAL A 755 4.01 12.62 -5.40
C VAL A 755 5.12 13.20 -4.53
N SER A 756 6.37 12.71 -4.68
CA SER A 756 7.50 13.09 -3.85
C SER A 756 7.89 14.56 -4.09
N THR A 757 7.90 15.01 -5.35
CA THR A 757 8.15 16.42 -5.69
C THR A 757 7.02 17.33 -5.19
N LEU A 758 5.76 16.97 -5.44
CA LEU A 758 4.57 17.74 -5.04
C LEU A 758 4.47 17.89 -3.51
N ARG A 759 4.71 16.83 -2.75
CA ARG A 759 4.76 16.89 -1.28
C ARG A 759 5.91 17.77 -0.81
N GLY A 760 7.08 17.73 -1.46
CA GLY A 760 8.21 18.61 -1.18
C GLY A 760 7.86 20.09 -1.31
N MET A 761 7.34 20.51 -2.46
CA MET A 761 7.00 21.93 -2.70
C MET A 761 5.83 22.42 -1.83
N THR A 762 4.81 21.59 -1.59
CA THR A 762 3.59 21.97 -0.86
C THR A 762 3.60 21.64 0.63
N LYS A 763 4.76 21.26 1.19
CA LYS A 763 4.92 20.83 2.60
C LYS A 763 3.97 19.67 2.99
N GLY A 764 3.65 18.81 2.02
CA GLY A 764 2.72 17.69 2.17
C GLY A 764 1.23 18.05 2.18
N ARG A 765 0.85 19.32 1.93
CA ARG A 765 -0.56 19.76 1.95
C ARG A 765 -1.33 19.54 0.65
N ALA A 766 -0.66 19.27 -0.47
CA ALA A 766 -1.33 19.01 -1.74
C ALA A 766 -1.50 17.51 -2.05
N SER A 767 -2.54 17.20 -2.81
CA SER A 767 -2.82 15.89 -3.38
C SER A 767 -3.10 16.01 -4.88
N TYR A 768 -3.01 14.90 -5.62
CA TYR A 768 -3.48 14.85 -7.00
C TYR A 768 -4.22 13.54 -7.30
N THR A 769 -5.03 13.56 -8.35
CA THR A 769 -5.55 12.37 -9.02
C THR A 769 -5.16 12.42 -10.51
N MET A 770 -5.11 11.27 -11.17
CA MET A 770 -4.85 11.22 -12.62
C MET A 770 -5.63 10.12 -13.34
N GLN A 771 -6.09 10.41 -14.55
CA GLN A 771 -6.85 9.48 -15.40
C GLN A 771 -6.36 9.59 -16.86
N LEU A 772 -6.39 8.48 -17.62
CA LEU A 772 -6.00 8.51 -19.03
C LEU A 772 -6.98 9.39 -19.83
N ALA A 773 -6.47 10.41 -20.52
CA ALA A 773 -7.28 11.34 -21.30
C ALA A 773 -7.27 11.03 -22.81
N LYS A 774 -6.09 10.78 -23.37
CA LYS A 774 -5.85 10.49 -24.79
C LYS A 774 -4.45 9.95 -25.00
N PHE A 775 -4.17 9.44 -26.19
CA PHE A 775 -2.81 9.31 -26.72
C PHE A 775 -2.47 10.55 -27.56
N ASP A 776 -1.23 11.03 -27.50
CA ASP A 776 -0.76 12.20 -28.29
C ASP A 776 0.69 11.99 -28.78
N VAL A 777 1.13 12.80 -29.74
CA VAL A 777 2.38 12.58 -30.49
C VAL A 777 3.62 12.90 -29.65
N VAL A 778 4.49 11.90 -29.50
CA VAL A 778 5.77 12.02 -28.78
C VAL A 778 6.69 13.05 -29.46
N PRO A 779 7.32 13.98 -28.71
CA PRO A 779 8.35 14.88 -29.23
C PRO A 779 9.52 14.16 -29.92
N GLN A 780 10.01 14.72 -31.03
CA GLN A 780 10.98 14.04 -31.90
C GLN A 780 12.29 13.60 -31.21
N HIS A 781 12.72 14.28 -30.13
CA HIS A 781 13.92 13.88 -29.38
C HIS A 781 13.67 12.58 -28.60
N ILE A 782 12.61 12.56 -27.77
CA ILE A 782 12.16 11.37 -27.02
C ILE A 782 11.88 10.20 -27.99
N GLN A 783 11.23 10.46 -29.14
CA GLN A 783 10.96 9.43 -30.15
C GLN A 783 12.25 8.76 -30.66
N ASN A 784 13.32 9.55 -30.88
CA ASN A 784 14.61 9.04 -31.35
C ASN A 784 15.34 8.26 -30.25
N GLU A 785 15.26 8.72 -29.00
CA GLU A 785 15.86 8.08 -27.83
C GLU A 785 15.21 6.71 -27.52
N LEU A 786 13.88 6.65 -27.53
CA LEU A 786 13.12 5.40 -27.36
C LEU A 786 13.39 4.39 -28.47
N ALA A 787 13.49 4.84 -29.72
CA ALA A 787 13.87 3.98 -30.85
C ALA A 787 15.30 3.42 -30.69
N ALA A 788 16.26 4.26 -30.32
CA ALA A 788 17.64 3.83 -30.10
C ALA A 788 17.79 2.87 -28.91
N ALA A 789 17.01 3.05 -27.84
CA ALA A 789 16.98 2.12 -26.71
C ALA A 789 16.46 0.73 -27.13
N LYS A 790 15.35 0.68 -27.87
CA LYS A 790 14.80 -0.57 -28.45
C LYS A 790 15.77 -1.28 -29.39
N GLU A 791 16.46 -0.55 -30.27
CA GLU A 791 17.47 -1.14 -31.15
C GLU A 791 18.64 -1.77 -30.37
N GLN A 792 19.09 -1.13 -29.27
CA GLN A 792 20.13 -1.69 -28.39
C GLN A 792 19.64 -2.92 -27.62
N GLU A 793 18.41 -2.90 -27.10
CA GLU A 793 17.79 -4.02 -26.40
C GLU A 793 17.65 -5.24 -27.32
N GLU A 794 17.12 -5.06 -28.53
CA GLU A 794 17.06 -6.12 -29.55
C GLU A 794 18.45 -6.66 -29.92
N LEU A 795 19.46 -5.80 -30.09
CA LEU A 795 20.84 -6.23 -30.34
C LEU A 795 21.35 -7.11 -29.18
N SER A 796 21.13 -6.69 -27.94
CA SER A 796 21.57 -7.43 -26.75
C SER A 796 20.92 -8.81 -26.65
N CYS A 797 19.60 -8.91 -26.93
CA CYS A 797 18.86 -10.17 -26.95
C CYS A 797 19.33 -11.08 -28.10
N GLN A 798 19.60 -10.51 -29.28
CA GLN A 798 20.18 -11.24 -30.41
C GLN A 798 21.61 -11.74 -30.13
N ILE A 799 22.40 -11.01 -29.37
CA ILE A 799 23.73 -11.44 -28.91
C ILE A 799 23.58 -12.59 -27.90
N GLN A 800 22.79 -12.42 -26.83
CA GLN A 800 22.58 -13.48 -25.82
C GLN A 800 22.03 -14.77 -26.44
N THR A 801 21.06 -14.70 -27.35
CA THR A 801 20.51 -15.89 -28.01
C THR A 801 21.46 -16.53 -29.02
N ARG A 802 22.41 -15.76 -29.61
CA ARG A 802 23.54 -16.32 -30.37
C ARG A 802 24.54 -17.01 -29.45
N GLU A 803 24.90 -16.40 -28.33
CA GLU A 803 25.81 -17.00 -27.35
C GLU A 803 25.24 -18.28 -26.74
N GLN A 804 23.97 -18.30 -26.32
CA GLN A 804 23.30 -19.51 -25.84
C GLN A 804 23.26 -20.63 -26.91
N LYS A 805 23.06 -20.29 -28.20
CA LYS A 805 23.16 -21.27 -29.30
C LYS A 805 24.59 -21.77 -29.51
N ILE A 806 25.61 -20.92 -29.34
CA ILE A 806 27.03 -21.30 -29.40
C ILE A 806 27.41 -22.20 -28.21
N VAL A 807 26.96 -21.87 -27.00
CA VAL A 807 27.16 -22.68 -25.78
C VAL A 807 26.46 -24.03 -25.91
N SER A 808 25.19 -24.06 -26.34
CA SER A 808 24.44 -25.29 -26.61
C SER A 808 25.16 -26.18 -27.63
N SER A 809 25.63 -25.62 -28.76
CA SER A 809 26.39 -26.32 -29.79
C SER A 809 27.74 -26.87 -29.28
N LYS A 810 28.45 -26.11 -28.42
CA LYS A 810 29.67 -26.57 -27.75
C LYS A 810 29.39 -27.68 -26.74
N CYS A 811 28.36 -27.55 -25.90
CA CYS A 811 27.93 -28.56 -24.95
C CYS A 811 27.51 -29.86 -25.63
N PHE A 812 26.78 -29.80 -26.76
CA PHE A 812 26.39 -31.00 -27.50
C PHE A 812 27.63 -31.77 -28.00
N LYS A 813 28.61 -31.07 -28.58
CA LYS A 813 29.90 -31.66 -28.99
C LYS A 813 30.71 -32.20 -27.80
N PHE A 814 30.71 -31.51 -26.67
CA PHE A 814 31.39 -31.95 -25.45
C PHE A 814 30.72 -33.19 -24.83
N MET A 815 29.39 -33.28 -24.89
CA MET A 815 28.65 -34.45 -24.44
C MET A 815 28.85 -35.66 -25.37
N SER A 816 28.89 -35.45 -26.69
CA SER A 816 29.33 -36.50 -27.63
C SER A 816 30.76 -36.98 -27.36
N PHE A 817 31.67 -36.06 -27.01
CA PHE A 817 33.05 -36.39 -26.64
C PHE A 817 33.13 -37.17 -25.33
N LEU A 818 32.30 -36.84 -24.34
CA LEU A 818 32.16 -37.59 -23.08
C LEU A 818 31.55 -38.99 -23.28
N ILE A 819 30.58 -39.14 -24.19
CA ILE A 819 30.04 -40.46 -24.57
C ILE A 819 31.15 -41.31 -25.20
N LEU A 820 31.87 -40.77 -26.19
CA LEU A 820 32.98 -41.47 -26.85
C LEU A 820 34.10 -41.83 -25.86
N ALA A 821 34.45 -40.93 -24.94
CA ALA A 821 35.42 -41.20 -23.88
C ALA A 821 34.94 -42.29 -22.91
N LYS A 822 33.63 -42.36 -22.62
CA LYS A 822 33.03 -43.41 -21.78
C LYS A 822 33.02 -44.77 -22.48
N GLU A 823 32.79 -44.81 -23.80
CA GLU A 823 32.91 -46.03 -24.61
C GLU A 823 34.36 -46.53 -24.66
N ILE A 824 35.34 -45.63 -24.83
CA ILE A 824 36.78 -45.94 -24.78
C ILE A 824 37.17 -46.49 -23.39
N TRP A 825 36.70 -45.86 -22.31
CA TRP A 825 36.98 -46.29 -20.94
C TRP A 825 36.33 -47.65 -20.59
N LEU A 826 35.12 -47.92 -21.11
CA LEU A 826 34.50 -49.25 -21.03
C LEU A 826 35.33 -50.31 -21.77
N TYR A 827 35.91 -49.97 -22.92
CA TYR A 827 36.84 -50.85 -23.64
C TYR A 827 38.14 -51.11 -22.86
N GLU A 828 38.70 -50.12 -22.16
CA GLU A 828 39.86 -50.31 -21.28
C GLU A 828 39.52 -51.24 -20.10
N ILE A 829 38.38 -51.05 -19.44
CA ILE A 829 37.92 -51.92 -18.33
C ILE A 829 37.72 -53.37 -18.79
N MET A 830 37.09 -53.59 -19.95
CA MET A 830 36.95 -54.95 -20.51
C MET A 830 38.29 -55.61 -20.87
N PHE A 831 39.35 -54.82 -21.04
CA PHE A 831 40.72 -55.31 -21.23
C PHE A 831 41.41 -55.66 -19.90
N GLU A 832 41.21 -54.85 -18.84
CA GLU A 832 41.76 -55.10 -17.50
C GLU A 832 41.06 -56.26 -16.76
N GLU A 833 39.73 -56.41 -16.88
CA GLU A 833 39.00 -57.53 -16.25
C GLU A 833 39.48 -58.90 -16.77
N ASN A 834 39.88 -58.99 -18.05
CA ASN A 834 40.47 -60.20 -18.61
C ASN A 834 41.89 -60.50 -18.09
N GLN A 835 42.63 -59.49 -17.59
CA GLN A 835 43.91 -59.70 -16.91
C GLN A 835 43.72 -60.09 -15.43
N TYR A 836 42.66 -59.60 -14.76
CA TYR A 836 42.47 -59.81 -13.33
C TYR A 836 42.12 -61.24 -12.91
N LYS A 837 41.77 -62.12 -13.88
CA LYS A 837 41.60 -63.56 -13.64
C LYS A 837 42.91 -64.34 -13.43
N LEU A 838 44.07 -63.69 -13.51
CA LEU A 838 45.40 -64.30 -13.45
C LEU A 838 46.25 -63.85 -12.23
N ARG A 839 45.60 -63.60 -11.09
CA ARG A 839 46.30 -63.41 -9.79
C ARG A 839 45.76 -64.33 -8.69
N SER A 840 46.44 -65.45 -8.47
CA SER A 840 46.21 -66.31 -7.31
C SER A 840 47.51 -66.92 -6.78
N GLN A 841 48.22 -66.17 -5.91
CA GLN A 841 49.01 -66.67 -4.74
C GLN A 841 49.83 -65.53 -4.10
N ILE A 842 50.09 -65.64 -2.78
CA ILE A 842 51.06 -64.87 -1.95
C ILE A 842 50.84 -63.34 -1.97
N SER A 843 50.19 -62.65 -1.02
CA SER A 843 50.03 -62.72 0.45
C SER A 843 50.98 -61.82 1.27
N THR A 844 50.38 -61.22 2.32
CA THR A 844 50.97 -60.85 3.63
C THR A 844 52.00 -59.71 3.77
N THR A 845 51.53 -58.67 4.49
CA THR A 845 52.22 -57.80 5.48
C THR A 845 52.89 -56.49 5.07
N SER A 846 52.52 -55.46 5.84
CA SER A 846 53.05 -54.11 6.01
C SER A 846 54.56 -54.03 6.32
N LEU A 847 55.22 -52.90 5.98
CA LEU A 847 55.82 -51.96 6.95
C LEU A 847 56.73 -50.87 6.33
N VAL A 848 56.76 -49.71 7.00
CA VAL A 848 57.83 -48.66 7.03
C VAL A 848 58.08 -47.77 5.79
N ASN A 849 58.02 -46.46 6.05
CA ASN A 849 58.53 -45.38 5.18
C ASN A 849 60.07 -45.27 5.27
N LEU A 850 60.76 -45.03 4.15
CA LEU A 850 62.12 -44.46 4.10
C LEU A 850 62.25 -43.63 2.79
N ILE A 851 62.11 -42.30 2.85
CA ILE A 851 63.17 -41.27 2.99
C ILE A 851 63.98 -40.99 1.69
N ASN A 852 63.73 -39.78 1.15
CA ASN A 852 64.60 -38.82 0.47
C ASN A 852 65.51 -39.17 -0.75
N THR A 853 65.27 -38.39 -1.82
CA THR A 853 66.25 -37.69 -2.71
C THR A 853 67.34 -38.48 -3.48
N SER A 854 67.07 -38.66 -4.78
CA SER A 854 67.95 -38.34 -5.95
C SER A 854 69.41 -38.82 -6.04
N VAL A 855 69.78 -39.46 -7.17
CA VAL A 855 70.74 -38.93 -8.18
C VAL A 855 70.90 -39.88 -9.41
N THR A 856 70.72 -39.32 -10.61
CA THR A 856 71.14 -39.68 -12.01
C THR A 856 71.48 -41.11 -12.51
N LYS A 857 71.05 -41.34 -13.79
CA LYS A 857 71.72 -42.05 -14.94
C LYS A 857 71.45 -43.54 -15.30
N GLU A 858 70.60 -43.69 -16.34
CA GLU A 858 70.80 -44.40 -17.64
C GLU A 858 70.92 -45.95 -17.78
N PHE A 859 69.78 -46.58 -18.14
CA PHE A 859 69.56 -47.67 -19.15
C PHE A 859 70.28 -49.04 -19.05
N PRO A 860 69.84 -50.10 -19.80
CA PRO A 860 68.63 -50.32 -20.62
C PRO A 860 67.68 -51.39 -20.00
N THR A 861 66.58 -51.92 -20.57
CA THR A 861 66.09 -52.17 -21.96
C THR A 861 64.56 -51.94 -22.14
N ALA A 862 64.05 -52.25 -23.33
CA ALA A 862 62.74 -51.88 -23.85
C ALA A 862 61.50 -52.45 -23.10
N PHE A 863 60.52 -51.58 -22.84
CA PHE A 863 59.11 -51.77 -23.28
C PHE A 863 58.25 -50.49 -23.16
N GLY A 864 58.59 -49.55 -22.27
CA GLY A 864 57.73 -48.39 -21.94
C GLY A 864 57.73 -47.17 -22.88
N LYS A 865 58.39 -47.20 -24.05
CA LYS A 865 58.61 -45.98 -24.87
C LYS A 865 57.50 -45.59 -25.85
N GLN A 866 56.54 -46.46 -26.17
CA GLN A 866 55.45 -46.12 -27.10
C GLN A 866 54.30 -45.36 -26.43
N THR A 867 53.81 -45.81 -25.27
CA THR A 867 52.65 -45.22 -24.58
C THR A 867 52.87 -43.76 -24.18
N LEU A 868 54.04 -43.45 -23.59
CA LEU A 868 54.35 -42.10 -23.13
C LEU A 868 54.47 -41.09 -24.29
N LEU A 869 54.96 -41.53 -25.46
CA LEU A 869 55.11 -40.68 -26.63
C LEU A 869 53.75 -40.27 -27.19
N ILE A 870 52.76 -41.17 -27.18
CA ILE A 870 51.39 -40.91 -27.62
C ILE A 870 50.71 -39.88 -26.70
N ILE A 871 50.80 -40.07 -25.37
CA ILE A 871 50.19 -39.17 -24.37
C ILE A 871 50.75 -37.74 -24.49
N CYS A 872 52.06 -37.57 -24.66
CA CYS A 872 52.65 -36.25 -24.90
C CYS A 872 52.20 -35.64 -26.23
N LYS A 873 52.09 -36.42 -27.31
CA LYS A 873 51.67 -35.93 -28.63
C LYS A 873 50.20 -35.50 -28.66
N ILE A 874 49.34 -36.20 -27.90
CA ILE A 874 47.95 -35.78 -27.66
C ILE A 874 47.93 -34.45 -26.91
N LYS A 875 48.56 -34.35 -25.73
CA LYS A 875 48.55 -33.11 -24.93
C LYS A 875 49.10 -31.90 -25.69
N LEU A 876 50.16 -32.06 -26.48
CA LEU A 876 50.71 -30.97 -27.29
C LEU A 876 49.75 -30.53 -28.41
N ASN A 877 49.13 -31.48 -29.13
CA ASN A 877 48.16 -31.17 -30.17
C ASN A 877 46.88 -30.53 -29.62
N THR A 878 46.39 -30.93 -28.45
CA THR A 878 45.24 -30.29 -27.80
C THR A 878 45.56 -28.83 -27.45
N LEU A 879 46.75 -28.56 -26.89
CA LEU A 879 47.19 -27.20 -26.57
C LEU A 879 47.35 -26.33 -27.83
N LEU A 880 47.93 -26.90 -28.90
CA LEU A 880 48.09 -26.23 -30.18
C LEU A 880 46.73 -25.92 -30.85
N CYS A 881 45.77 -26.83 -30.75
CA CYS A 881 44.42 -26.65 -31.28
C CYS A 881 43.65 -25.54 -30.54
N ILE A 882 43.75 -25.51 -29.20
CA ILE A 882 43.17 -24.43 -28.37
C ILE A 882 43.74 -23.06 -28.79
N LEU A 883 45.07 -22.94 -28.89
CA LEU A 883 45.74 -21.73 -29.34
C LEU A 883 45.34 -21.31 -30.77
N GLN A 884 45.17 -22.28 -31.69
CA GLN A 884 44.70 -21.99 -33.05
C GLN A 884 43.23 -21.58 -33.12
N THR A 885 42.36 -22.09 -32.23
CA THR A 885 40.95 -21.65 -32.14
C THR A 885 40.78 -20.27 -31.50
N LEU A 886 41.73 -19.82 -30.67
CA LEU A 886 41.75 -18.47 -30.12
C LEU A 886 42.40 -17.44 -31.07
N GLY A 887 43.23 -17.89 -32.02
CA GLY A 887 44.09 -17.03 -32.84
C GLY A 887 43.54 -16.54 -34.18
N LYS A 888 42.28 -16.79 -34.54
CA LYS A 888 41.70 -16.38 -35.85
C LYS A 888 40.22 -16.00 -35.74
N GLY A 889 39.88 -14.70 -35.79
CA GLY A 889 38.45 -14.34 -35.75
C GLY A 889 37.99 -12.91 -36.08
N THR A 890 38.72 -11.83 -35.81
CA THR A 890 38.30 -10.48 -36.22
C THR A 890 39.46 -9.49 -36.27
N LYS A 891 39.60 -8.77 -37.40
CA LYS A 891 40.21 -7.43 -37.39
C LYS A 891 39.10 -6.42 -37.10
N PHE A 892 39.24 -5.65 -36.05
CA PHE A 892 38.51 -4.38 -35.88
C PHE A 892 39.52 -3.28 -35.53
N SER A 893 39.34 -2.12 -36.14
CA SER A 893 40.08 -0.92 -35.77
C SER A 893 39.47 -0.37 -34.48
N VAL A 894 40.30 -0.11 -33.47
CA VAL A 894 39.87 0.57 -32.24
C VAL A 894 40.40 2.00 -32.28
N ALA A 895 39.49 2.95 -32.49
CA ALA A 895 39.72 4.34 -32.10
C ALA A 895 39.28 4.52 -30.64
N SER A 896 39.99 5.33 -29.89
CA SER A 896 39.88 5.49 -28.44
C SER A 896 38.53 6.06 -27.96
N SER A 897 37.89 5.40 -27.00
CA SER A 897 37.42 6.06 -25.77
C SER A 897 37.21 5.02 -24.65
N SER A 898 37.58 5.40 -23.43
CA SER A 898 37.67 4.51 -22.26
C SER A 898 36.36 4.36 -21.49
N VAL A 899 36.02 3.14 -21.08
CA VAL A 899 35.16 2.87 -19.93
C VAL A 899 35.88 1.89 -19.01
N THR A 900 36.08 2.27 -17.74
CA THR A 900 36.70 1.44 -16.70
C THR A 900 35.60 0.90 -15.79
N ILE A 901 35.50 -0.42 -15.64
CA ILE A 901 34.62 -1.05 -14.65
C ILE A 901 35.50 -1.71 -13.60
N CYS A 902 35.56 -1.10 -12.41
CA CYS A 902 36.12 -1.74 -11.22
C CYS A 902 35.03 -2.53 -10.50
N LEU A 903 35.32 -3.78 -10.14
CA LEU A 903 34.53 -4.54 -9.16
C LEU A 903 35.18 -4.42 -7.78
N PRO A 904 34.40 -4.26 -6.69
CA PRO A 904 34.94 -4.03 -5.36
C PRO A 904 35.46 -5.32 -4.70
N ILE A 905 36.54 -5.21 -3.93
CA ILE A 905 36.99 -6.24 -2.98
C ILE A 905 37.23 -5.54 -1.64
N HIS A 906 36.46 -5.92 -0.61
CA HIS A 906 36.72 -5.49 0.77
C HIS A 906 37.94 -6.22 1.34
N LYS A 907 38.91 -5.47 1.86
CA LYS A 907 39.35 -5.57 3.27
C LYS A 907 40.32 -4.47 3.69
N ASP A 908 40.32 -4.22 4.99
CA ASP A 908 40.94 -3.09 5.66
C ASP A 908 42.43 -3.31 5.94
N ILE A 909 43.21 -2.21 5.88
CA ILE A 909 44.29 -1.78 6.80
C ILE A 909 44.85 -0.48 6.20
N GLY A 910 45.06 0.55 7.03
CA GLY A 910 45.42 1.91 6.58
C GLY A 910 46.89 2.31 6.77
N VAL A 911 47.10 3.63 6.90
CA VAL A 911 48.37 4.38 7.02
C VAL A 911 48.92 4.92 5.66
N ASP A 912 49.56 6.09 5.76
CA ASP A 912 49.70 7.15 4.73
C ASP A 912 51.10 7.12 4.03
N PRO A 913 51.57 8.11 3.23
CA PRO A 913 52.38 7.80 2.04
C PRO A 913 53.85 8.27 2.15
N THR A 914 54.70 7.85 1.21
CA THR A 914 55.81 8.66 0.62
C THR A 914 56.62 7.85 -0.40
N LEU A 915 57.28 8.56 -1.33
CA LEU A 915 58.37 8.11 -2.21
C LEU A 915 58.00 7.00 -3.25
N GLY A 916 58.59 6.98 -4.44
CA GLY A 916 59.55 7.93 -5.02
C GLY A 916 59.79 7.65 -6.51
N SER A 917 60.01 8.71 -7.27
CA SER A 917 60.28 8.74 -8.71
C SER A 917 61.38 7.77 -9.18
N LEU A 918 61.09 6.93 -10.18
CA LEU A 918 62.05 6.55 -11.22
C LEU A 918 61.37 5.90 -12.43
N GLY A 919 61.07 6.70 -13.44
CA GLY A 919 60.73 6.22 -14.78
C GLY A 919 61.62 6.90 -15.82
N PHE A 920 62.17 6.13 -16.77
CA PHE A 920 62.69 6.62 -18.05
C PHE A 920 62.88 5.45 -19.03
N LEU A 921 62.94 5.75 -20.34
CA LEU A 921 63.10 4.81 -21.48
C LEU A 921 61.83 3.95 -21.72
N LEU A 922 60.78 4.44 -22.39
CA LEU A 922 60.64 5.08 -23.72
C LEU A 922 60.99 4.18 -24.93
N LYS A 923 60.12 4.29 -25.95
CA LYS A 923 60.20 3.78 -27.33
C LYS A 923 59.89 2.30 -27.58
N ASP A 924 59.13 1.93 -28.61
CA ASP A 924 58.26 2.74 -29.50
C ASP A 924 57.08 1.87 -30.00
N SER A 925 56.06 2.53 -30.56
CA SER A 925 54.90 1.98 -31.28
C SER A 925 55.29 0.98 -32.40
N VAL A 926 54.42 0.07 -32.86
CA VAL A 926 52.93 0.09 -33.01
C VAL A 926 52.28 -1.18 -32.50
#